data_AF-A0A954NKS4-F1
#
_entry.id   AF-A0A954NKS4-F1
#
_cell.length_a   1.000
_cell.length_b   1.000
_cell.length_c   1.000
_cell.angle_alpha   90.00
_cell.angle_beta   90.00
_cell.angle_gamma   90.00
#
_symmetry.space_group_name_H-M   'P 1'
#
loop_
_entity.id
_entity.type
_entity.pdbx_description
1 polymer ?
#
loop_
_entity_poly.entity_id
_entity_poly.type
_entity_poly.pdbx_seq_one_letter_code
_entity_poly.pdbx_strand_id
1 'polypeptide(L)'
;PVRRMERAANRADSATMIPLGDSAAIEAWRSQQEQRRAELEEQIAETDSTDSARLENLRNELKGLVEQPYPFPVTLGVRETEGELPTTHVLARGNPATPAETVAPSWPILFGGETPRITPVRQRGVASSGRRLALAEWVVQDAQQLSSRVIVNRLWHHMFGRGLAPMTSDLGRAGLPPTHPELIDWLAGDLLRHDWSLKSSLRRIALSRVYGRDFRPASRDIQQIDPANQWLSYRSVKRLDAEAVRDAMLAVSETLQSRQGGRGFFPELAGDIVAGGSRPGLGWSVSSDSERHRRSVYIFVKRSMRDPLIEAFDYGNTTSPLSERPVTTVAPQALILLNSAWTYDQAEALVASLPPADDWPTAAYLAALFERVLGRAPRQDELEILETFLARQTRLAAERLDELVIRPNAPKSLSVDYLRQLPPEMLIEPPAADWSAHRGVWGQGYEGIETVDPHAIPFVSWDAIRAEQGEWRMTWRCDPATERAAVLLSGEKDGERFRGLEVRYEPKASRYSIWNHRGESVLIAEADWTGRAIGPQRVTIRLDGARSSLHVSAVDDLNDDEIELTLPFDAGPGIGAMGGVTAWGAGIKIRDLEWQGLEDGAVAVRPRLIDEGRTREDQAQHMALVEVARLLFNTNEFVYVD
;
A
#
# COMPACT_ATOMS: atom_id res chain seq x y z
N PRO A 1 -23.46 2.18 8.05
CA PRO A 1 -23.93 1.17 9.04
C PRO A 1 -23.08 0.99 10.32
N VAL A 2 -22.01 1.77 10.55
CA VAL A 2 -21.23 1.74 11.81
C VAL A 2 -21.90 2.56 12.95
N ARG A 3 -22.87 3.42 12.62
CA ARG A 3 -23.60 4.28 13.59
C ARG A 3 -24.60 3.55 14.51
N ARG A 4 -24.67 2.21 14.49
CA ARG A 4 -25.65 1.44 15.30
C ARG A 4 -25.07 0.79 16.55
N MET A 5 -23.75 0.83 16.78
CA MET A 5 -23.14 0.25 17.98
C MET A 5 -23.18 1.16 19.22
N GLU A 6 -23.39 2.48 19.06
CA GLU A 6 -23.45 3.42 20.20
C GLU A 6 -24.83 3.47 20.90
N ARG A 7 -25.85 2.77 20.36
CA ARG A 7 -27.18 2.72 20.99
C ARG A 7 -27.40 1.55 21.94
N ALA A 8 -26.45 0.61 22.02
CA ALA A 8 -26.49 -0.38 23.08
C ALA A 8 -25.88 0.28 24.33
N ALA A 9 -26.65 0.38 25.41
CA ALA A 9 -26.09 0.71 26.73
C ALA A 9 -24.78 -0.07 26.92
N ASN A 10 -23.73 0.56 27.45
CA ASN A 10 -22.45 -0.07 27.79
C ASN A 10 -22.68 -1.27 28.71
N ARG A 11 -23.04 -2.42 28.14
CA ARG A 11 -23.17 -3.67 28.87
C ARG A 11 -21.76 -4.21 29.04
N ALA A 12 -21.51 -4.87 30.17
CA ALA A 12 -20.30 -5.66 30.34
C ALA A 12 -20.05 -6.50 29.07
N ASP A 13 -18.83 -6.42 28.55
CA ASP A 13 -18.35 -7.13 27.36
C ASP A 13 -18.63 -6.50 25.97
N SER A 14 -19.17 -5.28 25.88
CA SER A 14 -19.18 -4.53 24.61
C SER A 14 -17.83 -3.86 24.30
N ALA A 15 -17.44 -3.82 23.03
CA ALA A 15 -16.27 -3.06 22.59
C ALA A 15 -16.53 -1.56 22.79
N THR A 16 -15.69 -0.90 23.58
CA THR A 16 -15.79 0.52 23.91
C THR A 16 -14.49 1.22 23.57
N MET A 17 -14.56 2.52 23.27
CA MET A 17 -13.37 3.34 23.09
C MET A 17 -12.75 3.63 24.46
N ILE A 18 -11.55 3.10 24.67
CA ILE A 18 -10.77 3.28 25.88
C ILE A 18 -9.70 4.35 25.61
N PRO A 19 -9.69 5.47 26.35
CA PRO A 19 -8.62 6.46 26.22
C PRO A 19 -7.29 5.87 26.69
N LEU A 20 -6.25 6.17 25.91
CA LEU A 20 -4.86 5.84 26.15
C LEU A 20 -4.15 7.10 26.64
N GLY A 21 -3.35 6.97 27.70
CA GLY A 21 -2.58 8.10 28.21
C GLY A 21 -2.40 8.04 29.73
N ASP A 22 -2.10 9.21 30.30
CA ASP A 22 -1.99 9.38 31.75
C ASP A 22 -3.34 9.12 32.44
N SER A 23 -3.33 8.23 33.44
CA SER A 23 -4.55 7.82 34.14
C SER A 23 -5.13 8.97 34.96
N ALA A 24 -4.32 9.89 35.49
CA ALA A 24 -4.81 11.03 36.25
C ALA A 24 -5.52 12.04 35.34
N ALA A 25 -4.94 12.37 34.19
CA ALA A 25 -5.58 13.23 33.19
C ALA A 25 -6.91 12.65 32.67
N ILE A 26 -6.95 11.35 32.39
CA ILE A 26 -8.18 10.65 31.95
C ILE A 26 -9.25 10.71 33.02
N GLU A 27 -8.90 10.47 34.29
CA GLU A 27 -9.87 10.46 35.38
C GLU A 27 -10.37 11.86 35.74
N ALA A 28 -9.50 12.87 35.65
CA ALA A 28 -9.89 14.28 35.79
C ALA A 28 -10.87 14.70 34.69
N TRP A 29 -10.61 14.33 33.43
CA TRP A 29 -11.54 14.57 32.33
C TRP A 29 -12.87 13.86 32.56
N ARG A 30 -12.87 12.58 32.96
CA ARG A 30 -14.11 11.84 33.27
C ARG A 30 -14.92 12.49 34.38
N SER A 31 -14.25 12.88 35.47
CA SER A 31 -14.91 13.56 36.60
C SER A 31 -15.55 14.88 36.18
N GLN A 32 -14.85 15.65 35.33
CA GLN A 32 -15.40 16.89 34.75
C GLN A 32 -16.63 16.62 33.87
N GLN A 33 -16.58 15.59 33.03
CA GLN A 33 -17.71 15.19 32.18
C GLN A 33 -18.91 14.71 33.00
N GLU A 34 -18.67 13.92 34.06
CA GLU A 34 -19.72 13.42 34.95
C GLU A 34 -20.36 14.54 35.77
N GLN A 35 -19.55 15.48 36.28
CA GLN A 35 -20.07 16.68 36.94
C GLN A 35 -20.93 17.52 35.99
N ARG A 36 -20.44 17.80 34.77
CA ARG A 36 -21.20 18.57 33.77
C ARG A 36 -22.48 17.86 33.35
N ARG A 37 -22.43 16.53 33.25
CA ARG A 37 -23.60 15.71 32.97
C ARG A 37 -24.65 15.81 34.08
N ALA A 38 -24.24 15.69 35.33
CA ALA A 38 -25.14 15.82 36.47
C ALA A 38 -25.80 17.20 36.52
N GLU A 39 -25.03 18.27 36.27
CA GLU A 39 -25.56 19.64 36.16
C GLU A 39 -26.62 19.77 35.06
N LEU A 40 -26.38 19.20 33.87
CA LEU A 40 -27.33 19.24 32.76
C LEU A 40 -28.59 18.41 33.05
N GLU A 41 -28.44 17.24 33.67
CA GLU A 41 -29.57 16.39 34.07
C GLU A 41 -30.44 17.08 35.14
N GLU A 42 -29.83 17.79 36.10
CA GLU A 42 -30.52 18.62 37.09
C GLU A 42 -31.27 19.79 36.41
N GLN A 43 -30.60 20.54 35.53
CA GLN A 43 -31.23 21.64 34.78
C GLN A 43 -32.41 21.18 33.93
N ILE A 44 -32.34 19.99 33.34
CA ILE A 44 -33.44 19.38 32.58
C ILE A 44 -34.60 19.04 33.52
N ALA A 45 -34.33 18.53 34.72
CA ALA A 45 -35.34 18.18 35.70
C ALA A 45 -36.04 19.42 36.30
N GLU A 46 -35.31 20.54 36.46
CA GLU A 46 -35.84 21.80 36.99
C GLU A 46 -36.56 22.67 35.96
N THR A 47 -36.32 22.45 34.66
CA THR A 47 -36.94 23.25 33.59
C THR A 47 -38.40 22.84 33.39
N ASP A 48 -39.32 23.81 33.42
CA ASP A 48 -40.75 23.57 33.21
C ASP A 48 -41.02 22.95 31.83
N SER A 49 -41.90 21.95 31.83
CA SER A 49 -42.37 21.21 30.65
C SER A 49 -42.95 22.10 29.54
N THR A 50 -43.36 23.33 29.85
CA THR A 50 -43.89 24.29 28.86
C THR A 50 -42.79 25.05 28.11
N ASP A 51 -41.54 25.07 28.58
CA ASP A 51 -40.40 25.70 27.89
C ASP A 51 -39.67 24.69 26.98
N SER A 52 -40.34 24.30 25.89
CA SER A 52 -39.87 23.28 24.96
C SER A 52 -38.53 23.63 24.31
N ALA A 53 -38.27 24.92 24.04
CA ALA A 53 -37.03 25.36 23.38
C ALA A 53 -35.82 25.20 24.29
N ARG A 54 -35.96 25.56 25.58
CA ARG A 54 -34.89 25.38 26.57
C ARG A 54 -34.60 23.91 26.84
N LEU A 55 -35.64 23.08 26.98
CA LEU A 55 -35.50 21.63 27.16
C LEU A 55 -34.79 20.98 25.96
N GLU A 56 -35.12 21.39 24.74
CA GLU A 56 -34.46 20.88 23.53
C GLU A 56 -32.99 21.27 23.48
N ASN A 57 -32.65 22.52 23.81
CA ASN A 57 -31.26 22.98 23.88
C ASN A 57 -30.45 22.21 24.93
N LEU A 58 -30.98 22.04 26.15
CA LEU A 58 -30.30 21.28 27.21
C LEU A 58 -30.12 19.80 26.84
N ARG A 59 -31.12 19.19 26.18
CA ARG A 59 -31.00 17.82 25.66
C ARG A 59 -29.96 17.71 24.55
N ASN A 60 -29.87 18.71 23.67
CA ASN A 60 -28.86 18.76 22.62
C ASN A 60 -27.45 18.96 23.21
N GLU A 61 -27.30 19.77 24.26
CA GLU A 61 -26.03 19.95 24.95
C GLU A 61 -25.60 18.68 25.69
N LEU A 62 -26.53 18.04 26.42
CA LEU A 62 -26.29 16.74 27.06
C LEU A 62 -25.89 15.68 26.04
N LYS A 63 -26.59 15.64 24.90
CA LYS A 63 -26.25 14.75 23.80
C LYS A 63 -24.86 15.04 23.25
N GLY A 64 -24.53 16.30 23.00
CA GLY A 64 -23.20 16.71 22.53
C GLY A 64 -22.08 16.37 23.51
N LEU A 65 -22.33 16.47 24.82
CA LEU A 65 -21.41 16.07 25.87
C LEU A 65 -21.18 14.55 25.87
N VAL A 66 -22.25 13.75 25.77
CA VAL A 66 -22.17 12.28 25.71
C VAL A 66 -21.48 11.80 24.42
N GLU A 67 -21.69 12.50 23.31
CA GLU A 67 -21.08 12.20 22.01
C GLU A 67 -19.66 12.80 21.87
N GLN A 68 -19.16 13.53 22.88
CA GLN A 68 -17.86 14.18 22.81
C GLN A 68 -16.75 13.12 22.75
N PRO A 69 -15.89 13.13 21.71
CA PRO A 69 -14.78 12.21 21.63
C PRO A 69 -13.78 12.50 22.75
N TYR A 70 -13.10 11.45 23.22
CA TYR A 70 -12.00 11.64 24.15
C TYR A 70 -10.95 12.59 23.56
N PRO A 71 -10.40 13.53 24.33
CA PRO A 71 -9.29 14.39 23.89
C PRO A 71 -7.95 13.62 23.86
N PHE A 72 -7.98 12.31 24.01
CA PHE A 72 -6.83 11.41 24.10
C PHE A 72 -6.84 10.43 22.92
N PRO A 73 -5.69 9.86 22.54
CA PRO A 73 -5.68 8.66 21.70
C PRO A 73 -6.56 7.58 22.33
N VAL A 74 -7.25 6.82 21.50
CA VAL A 74 -8.23 5.82 21.95
C VAL A 74 -7.96 4.49 21.30
N THR A 75 -8.25 3.41 22.01
CA THR A 75 -8.26 2.06 21.48
C THR A 75 -9.61 1.40 21.68
N LEU A 76 -9.98 0.48 20.80
CA LEU A 76 -11.09 -0.41 21.06
C LEU A 76 -10.67 -1.41 22.14
N GLY A 77 -11.42 -1.47 23.23
CA GLY A 77 -11.20 -2.45 24.28
C GLY A 77 -12.48 -2.94 24.91
N VAL A 78 -12.37 -4.02 25.66
CA VAL A 78 -13.48 -4.65 26.38
C VAL A 78 -13.22 -4.48 27.86
N ARG A 79 -14.21 -4.00 28.60
CA ARG A 79 -14.13 -3.79 30.05
C ARG A 79 -15.34 -4.44 30.74
N GLU A 80 -15.11 -4.97 31.93
CA GLU A 80 -16.18 -5.35 32.85
C GLU A 80 -16.74 -4.12 33.56
N THR A 81 -18.06 -3.99 33.60
CA THR A 81 -18.72 -2.98 34.43
C THR A 81 -18.84 -3.51 35.86
N GLU A 82 -18.45 -2.71 36.84
CA GLU A 82 -18.52 -3.07 38.26
C GLU A 82 -19.99 -3.32 38.66
N GLY A 83 -20.26 -4.45 39.33
CA GLY A 83 -21.62 -4.82 39.77
C GLY A 83 -22.53 -5.41 38.68
N GLU A 84 -22.18 -5.29 37.39
CA GLU A 84 -22.99 -5.75 36.26
C GLU A 84 -22.33 -6.92 35.51
N LEU A 85 -22.02 -8.01 36.22
CA LEU A 85 -21.53 -9.22 35.54
C LEU A 85 -22.70 -9.94 34.85
N PRO A 86 -22.61 -10.23 33.54
CA PRO A 86 -23.69 -10.88 32.83
C PRO A 86 -23.91 -12.29 33.40
N THR A 87 -25.15 -12.61 33.75
CA THR A 87 -25.53 -13.97 34.13
C THR A 87 -25.51 -14.86 32.89
N THR A 88 -24.87 -16.02 33.00
CA THR A 88 -24.89 -17.02 31.93
C THR A 88 -26.02 -17.99 32.21
N HIS A 89 -26.83 -18.30 31.19
CA HIS A 89 -27.94 -19.23 31.29
C HIS A 89 -27.74 -20.39 30.32
N VAL A 90 -28.21 -21.58 30.69
CA VAL A 90 -28.40 -22.66 29.71
C VAL A 90 -29.49 -22.22 28.74
N LEU A 91 -29.21 -22.30 27.44
CA LEU A 91 -30.20 -21.96 26.42
C LEU A 91 -30.98 -23.22 26.04
N ALA A 92 -32.28 -23.25 26.32
CA ALA A 92 -33.12 -24.40 25.99
C ALA A 92 -33.10 -24.64 24.48
N ARG A 93 -32.58 -25.81 24.05
CA ARG A 93 -32.35 -26.16 22.64
C ARG A 93 -31.50 -25.13 21.88
N GLY A 94 -30.63 -24.39 22.57
CA GLY A 94 -29.77 -23.36 21.98
C GLY A 94 -30.48 -22.07 21.57
N ASN A 95 -31.76 -21.87 21.93
CA ASN A 95 -32.49 -20.65 21.58
C ASN A 95 -32.20 -19.51 22.60
N PRO A 96 -31.60 -18.38 22.17
CA PRO A 96 -31.30 -17.24 23.05
C PRO A 96 -32.53 -16.59 23.68
N ALA A 97 -33.72 -16.76 23.10
CA ALA A 97 -34.97 -16.20 23.62
C ALA A 97 -35.57 -17.02 24.77
N THR A 98 -35.02 -18.21 25.08
CA THR A 98 -35.53 -19.10 26.13
C THR A 98 -34.40 -19.47 27.10
N PRO A 99 -33.95 -18.51 27.94
CA PRO A 99 -32.98 -18.79 29.00
C PRO A 99 -33.61 -19.73 30.04
N ALA A 100 -32.86 -20.75 30.43
CA ALA A 100 -33.21 -21.67 31.50
C ALA A 100 -32.39 -21.36 32.75
N GLU A 101 -31.89 -22.40 33.43
CA GLU A 101 -31.10 -22.28 34.65
C GLU A 101 -29.84 -21.43 34.45
N THR A 102 -29.53 -20.62 35.46
CA THR A 102 -28.27 -19.87 35.53
C THR A 102 -27.13 -20.82 35.84
N VAL A 103 -26.01 -20.64 35.14
CA VAL A 103 -24.78 -21.41 35.35
C VAL A 103 -23.65 -20.51 35.80
N ALA A 104 -22.86 -20.99 36.75
CA ALA A 104 -21.63 -20.33 37.15
C ALA A 104 -20.50 -20.68 36.17
N PRO A 105 -19.52 -19.77 35.97
CA PRO A 105 -18.29 -20.11 35.26
C PRO A 105 -17.60 -21.31 35.91
N SER A 106 -17.07 -22.22 35.08
CA SER A 106 -16.33 -23.40 35.51
C SER A 106 -15.08 -23.59 34.65
N TRP A 107 -14.20 -24.48 35.08
CA TRP A 107 -12.90 -24.73 34.46
C TRP A 107 -12.92 -26.00 33.62
N PRO A 108 -12.20 -26.06 32.49
CA PRO A 108 -12.16 -27.27 31.69
C PRO A 108 -11.27 -28.31 32.38
N ILE A 109 -11.90 -29.14 33.23
CA ILE A 109 -11.28 -30.18 34.08
C ILE A 109 -10.40 -31.15 33.26
N LEU A 110 -10.72 -31.32 31.97
CA LEU A 110 -9.96 -32.18 31.05
C LEU A 110 -8.47 -31.82 30.95
N PHE A 111 -8.12 -30.55 31.15
CA PHE A 111 -6.72 -30.09 31.07
C PHE A 111 -5.96 -30.20 32.41
N GLY A 112 -6.62 -30.69 33.47
CA GLY A 112 -6.03 -30.81 34.80
C GLY A 112 -5.66 -29.45 35.44
N GLY A 113 -4.79 -29.51 36.44
CA GLY A 113 -4.36 -28.35 37.22
C GLY A 113 -5.28 -28.01 38.38
N GLU A 114 -4.80 -27.16 39.29
CA GLU A 114 -5.63 -26.63 40.36
C GLU A 114 -6.66 -25.65 39.80
N THR A 115 -7.87 -25.70 40.35
CA THR A 115 -8.93 -24.73 40.04
C THR A 115 -8.50 -23.35 40.53
N PRO A 116 -8.32 -22.35 39.64
CA PRO A 116 -7.91 -21.01 40.04
C PRO A 116 -8.94 -20.40 40.97
N ARG A 117 -8.46 -19.76 42.04
CA ARG A 117 -9.30 -18.92 42.87
C ARG A 117 -9.56 -17.59 42.17
N ILE A 118 -10.80 -17.35 41.80
CA ILE A 118 -11.23 -16.07 41.25
C ILE A 118 -11.33 -15.08 42.42
N THR A 119 -10.47 -14.06 42.39
CA THR A 119 -10.50 -12.98 43.37
C THR A 119 -10.82 -11.68 42.66
N PRO A 120 -11.84 -10.92 43.09
CA PRO A 120 -12.07 -9.58 42.57
C PRO A 120 -10.81 -8.73 42.72
N VAL A 121 -10.43 -8.04 41.65
CA VAL A 121 -9.24 -7.19 41.62
C VAL A 121 -9.62 -5.76 41.28
N ARG A 122 -8.89 -4.82 41.87
CA ARG A 122 -8.93 -3.41 41.48
C ARG A 122 -7.58 -3.05 40.89
N GLN A 123 -7.54 -2.79 39.59
CA GLN A 123 -6.32 -2.37 38.89
C GLN A 123 -6.52 -0.97 38.31
N ARG A 124 -5.63 -0.04 38.68
CA ARG A 124 -5.70 1.37 38.23
C ARG A 124 -7.09 2.01 38.43
N GLY A 125 -7.68 1.77 39.61
CA GLY A 125 -9.01 2.30 39.97
C GLY A 125 -10.20 1.52 39.39
N VAL A 126 -9.98 0.64 38.42
CA VAL A 126 -11.02 -0.17 37.76
C VAL A 126 -11.24 -1.48 38.52
N ALA A 127 -12.47 -1.69 39.00
CA ALA A 127 -12.88 -2.98 39.55
C ALA A 127 -13.14 -3.99 38.43
N SER A 128 -12.75 -5.25 38.67
CA SER A 128 -13.03 -6.39 37.83
C SER A 128 -13.34 -7.60 38.71
N SER A 129 -14.13 -8.53 38.17
CA SER A 129 -14.39 -9.84 38.78
C SER A 129 -13.13 -10.68 38.97
N GLY A 130 -12.04 -10.36 38.26
CA GLY A 130 -10.82 -11.17 38.24
C GLY A 130 -10.93 -12.46 37.41
N ARG A 131 -12.10 -12.76 36.82
CA ARG A 131 -12.34 -14.00 36.04
C ARG A 131 -11.36 -14.17 34.89
N ARG A 132 -11.14 -13.12 34.10
CA ARG A 132 -10.22 -13.13 32.95
C ARG A 132 -8.76 -13.25 33.36
N LEU A 133 -8.36 -12.58 34.44
CA LEU A 133 -7.00 -12.66 34.98
C LEU A 133 -6.70 -14.06 35.50
N ALA A 134 -7.61 -14.63 36.31
CA ALA A 134 -7.48 -15.99 36.82
C ALA A 134 -7.36 -17.03 35.69
N LEU A 135 -8.14 -16.86 34.60
CA LEU A 135 -8.02 -17.71 33.41
C LEU A 135 -6.66 -17.52 32.70
N ALA A 136 -6.21 -16.28 32.52
CA ALA A 136 -4.93 -16.00 31.88
C ALA A 136 -3.76 -16.59 32.66
N GLU A 137 -3.76 -16.45 33.99
CA GLU A 137 -2.76 -17.05 34.88
C GLU A 137 -2.79 -18.58 34.82
N TRP A 138 -3.97 -19.20 34.83
CA TRP A 138 -4.11 -20.65 34.70
C TRP A 138 -3.58 -21.18 33.37
N VAL A 139 -3.81 -20.48 32.26
CA VAL A 139 -3.33 -20.86 30.92
C VAL A 139 -1.79 -20.88 30.86
N VAL A 140 -1.11 -20.05 31.65
CA VAL A 140 0.36 -19.93 31.65
C VAL A 140 1.05 -20.66 32.81
N GLN A 141 0.29 -21.26 33.73
CA GLN A 141 0.84 -21.98 34.90
C GLN A 141 1.42 -23.35 34.53
N ASP A 142 2.45 -23.76 35.28
CA ASP A 142 3.35 -24.91 35.06
C ASP A 142 2.66 -26.27 34.82
N ALA A 143 1.41 -26.46 35.25
CA ALA A 143 0.71 -27.74 35.13
C ALA A 143 0.20 -28.02 33.70
N GLN A 144 0.12 -27.02 32.83
CA GLN A 144 -0.40 -27.15 31.47
C GLN A 144 0.70 -27.01 30.42
N GLN A 145 1.50 -28.07 30.26
CA GLN A 145 2.55 -28.14 29.23
C GLN A 145 2.02 -27.88 27.80
N LEU A 146 0.71 -27.93 27.56
CA LEU A 146 0.14 -27.66 26.23
C LEU A 146 0.45 -26.23 25.76
N SER A 147 0.26 -25.20 26.60
CA SER A 147 0.51 -23.81 26.22
C SER A 147 1.96 -23.57 25.83
N SER A 148 2.91 -24.06 26.64
CA SER A 148 4.34 -23.93 26.37
C SER A 148 4.74 -24.76 25.14
N ARG A 149 4.24 -25.99 24.97
CA ARG A 149 4.42 -26.81 23.75
C ARG A 149 3.92 -26.10 22.50
N VAL A 150 2.74 -25.46 22.56
CA VAL A 150 2.19 -24.68 21.44
C VAL A 150 3.12 -23.53 21.08
N ILE A 151 3.59 -22.76 22.07
CA ILE A 151 4.47 -21.62 21.82
C ILE A 151 5.81 -22.08 21.23
N VAL A 152 6.47 -23.08 21.80
CA VAL A 152 7.76 -23.55 21.26
C VAL A 152 7.59 -24.19 19.88
N ASN A 153 6.47 -24.86 19.61
CA ASN A 153 6.17 -25.38 18.28
C ASN A 153 6.00 -24.25 17.25
N ARG A 154 5.38 -23.13 17.64
CA ARG A 154 5.24 -21.94 16.78
C ARG A 154 6.59 -21.26 16.54
N LEU A 155 7.41 -21.09 17.58
CA LEU A 155 8.76 -20.55 17.42
C LEU A 155 9.58 -21.43 16.47
N TRP A 156 9.52 -22.75 16.67
CA TRP A 156 10.16 -23.72 15.78
C TRP A 156 9.65 -23.62 14.35
N HIS A 157 8.32 -23.58 14.15
CA HIS A 157 7.70 -23.40 12.84
C HIS A 157 8.18 -22.11 12.16
N HIS A 158 8.23 -20.98 12.86
CA HIS A 158 8.73 -19.73 12.28
C HIS A 158 10.21 -19.81 11.88
N MET A 159 11.03 -20.57 12.62
CA MET A 159 12.45 -20.73 12.31
C MET A 159 12.72 -21.78 11.22
N PHE A 160 11.94 -22.86 11.13
CA PHE A 160 12.18 -23.99 10.22
C PHE A 160 11.16 -24.12 9.07
N GLY A 161 10.14 -23.26 9.02
CA GLY A 161 9.03 -23.35 8.08
C GLY A 161 8.00 -24.45 8.41
N ARG A 162 8.32 -25.36 9.34
CA ARG A 162 7.45 -26.46 9.78
C ARG A 162 7.63 -26.69 11.27
N GLY A 163 6.53 -26.87 12.00
CA GLY A 163 6.58 -27.20 13.43
C GLY A 163 7.04 -28.63 13.69
N LEU A 164 7.52 -28.90 14.90
CA LEU A 164 7.77 -30.27 15.40
C LEU A 164 6.46 -31.08 15.40
N ALA A 165 5.37 -30.46 15.85
CA ALA A 165 4.01 -30.88 15.52
C ALA A 165 3.58 -30.17 14.23
N PRO A 166 3.19 -30.90 13.17
CA PRO A 166 2.87 -30.29 11.88
C PRO A 166 1.77 -29.22 11.95
N MET A 167 0.73 -29.46 12.75
CA MET A 167 -0.37 -28.51 12.92
C MET A 167 -0.10 -27.56 14.08
N THR A 168 0.18 -26.28 13.78
CA THR A 168 0.57 -25.26 14.78
C THR A 168 -0.54 -24.85 15.76
N SER A 169 -1.79 -25.28 15.51
CA SER A 169 -2.95 -24.98 16.34
C SER A 169 -3.66 -26.19 16.93
N ASP A 170 -3.25 -27.40 16.55
CA ASP A 170 -3.85 -28.64 17.07
C ASP A 170 -2.75 -29.61 17.50
N LEU A 171 -2.40 -29.54 18.78
CA LEU A 171 -1.49 -30.48 19.44
C LEU A 171 -2.27 -31.57 20.18
N GLY A 172 -3.60 -31.64 19.97
CA GLY A 172 -4.49 -32.63 20.57
C GLY A 172 -4.62 -33.89 19.71
N ARG A 173 -5.63 -34.71 20.00
CA ARG A 173 -5.90 -35.97 19.28
C ARG A 173 -6.42 -35.77 17.85
N ALA A 174 -6.91 -34.58 17.52
CA ALA A 174 -7.37 -34.24 16.18
C ALA A 174 -6.20 -33.80 15.27
N GLY A 175 -5.08 -33.38 15.87
CA GLY A 175 -3.84 -33.09 15.18
C GLY A 175 -2.94 -34.31 14.95
N LEU A 176 -1.81 -34.08 14.27
CA LEU A 176 -0.76 -35.07 14.10
C LEU A 176 0.26 -35.00 15.25
N PRO A 177 0.79 -36.15 15.71
CA PRO A 177 1.78 -36.17 16.79
C PRO A 177 3.08 -35.44 16.39
N PRO A 178 3.82 -34.89 17.37
CA PRO A 178 5.14 -34.31 17.11
C PRO A 178 6.12 -35.36 16.56
N THR A 179 6.96 -34.97 15.61
CA THR A 179 8.04 -35.84 15.10
C THR A 179 9.11 -36.12 16.16
N HIS A 180 9.34 -35.15 17.06
CA HIS A 180 10.31 -35.23 18.15
C HIS A 180 9.63 -34.88 19.49
N PRO A 181 8.88 -35.83 20.11
CA PRO A 181 8.10 -35.56 21.32
C PRO A 181 8.98 -35.18 22.53
N GLU A 182 10.15 -35.80 22.68
CA GLU A 182 11.06 -35.45 23.79
C GLU A 182 11.66 -34.06 23.62
N LEU A 183 11.93 -33.62 22.38
CA LEU A 183 12.49 -32.30 22.09
C LEU A 183 11.48 -31.19 22.37
N ILE A 184 10.24 -31.34 21.93
CA ILE A 184 9.19 -30.34 22.19
C ILE A 184 8.92 -30.22 23.70
N ASP A 185 8.95 -31.33 24.43
CA ASP A 185 8.77 -31.34 25.88
C ASP A 185 9.93 -30.67 26.61
N TRP A 186 11.17 -30.94 26.16
CA TRP A 186 12.35 -30.30 26.69
C TRP A 186 12.36 -28.78 26.44
N LEU A 187 12.04 -28.34 25.22
CA LEU A 187 11.93 -26.91 24.87
C LEU A 187 10.81 -26.23 25.66
N ALA A 188 9.66 -26.88 25.81
CA ALA A 188 8.55 -26.37 26.60
C ALA A 188 8.94 -26.17 28.08
N GLY A 189 9.63 -27.14 28.68
CA GLY A 189 10.18 -27.02 30.03
C GLY A 189 11.26 -25.95 30.14
N ASP A 190 12.08 -25.76 29.09
CA ASP A 190 13.08 -24.70 29.05
C ASP A 190 12.47 -23.29 29.00
N LEU A 191 11.40 -23.12 28.21
CA LEU A 191 10.64 -21.87 28.16
C LEU A 191 10.11 -21.49 29.55
N LEU A 192 9.57 -22.47 30.30
CA LEU A 192 9.07 -22.26 31.66
C LEU A 192 10.20 -21.88 32.63
N ARG A 193 11.34 -22.58 32.60
CA ARG A 193 12.52 -22.26 33.43
C ARG A 193 13.12 -20.88 33.15
N HIS A 194 12.80 -20.28 32.01
CA HIS A 194 13.28 -18.96 31.58
C HIS A 194 12.15 -17.92 31.54
N ASP A 195 11.13 -18.06 32.40
CA ASP A 195 10.05 -17.09 32.59
C ASP A 195 9.36 -16.68 31.29
N TRP A 196 9.10 -17.67 30.41
CA TRP A 196 8.46 -17.45 29.11
C TRP A 196 9.24 -16.53 28.14
N SER A 197 10.56 -16.40 28.32
CA SER A 197 11.41 -15.57 27.45
C SER A 197 11.54 -16.16 26.04
N LEU A 198 10.72 -15.67 25.11
CA LEU A 198 10.76 -16.05 23.69
C LEU A 198 12.15 -15.83 23.08
N LYS A 199 12.84 -14.75 23.46
CA LYS A 199 14.21 -14.45 22.98
C LYS A 199 15.21 -15.51 23.43
N SER A 200 15.08 -16.04 24.65
CA SER A 200 15.93 -17.12 25.15
C SER A 200 15.74 -18.40 24.32
N SER A 201 14.48 -18.80 24.10
CA SER A 201 14.15 -19.97 23.28
C SER A 201 14.61 -19.82 21.83
N LEU A 202 14.36 -18.67 21.19
CA LEU A 202 14.83 -18.38 19.83
C LEU A 202 16.36 -18.44 19.73
N ARG A 203 17.08 -17.85 20.69
CA ARG A 203 18.54 -17.91 20.74
C ARG A 203 19.04 -19.34 20.86
N ARG A 204 18.42 -20.14 21.71
CA ARG A 204 18.77 -21.55 21.90
C ARG A 204 18.57 -22.36 20.63
N ILE A 205 17.47 -22.14 19.91
CA ILE A 205 17.21 -22.79 18.63
C ILE A 205 18.23 -22.32 17.58
N ALA A 206 18.45 -21.00 17.46
CA ALA A 206 19.38 -20.41 16.49
C ALA A 206 20.84 -20.89 16.66
N LEU A 207 21.27 -21.08 17.90
CA LEU A 207 22.62 -21.57 18.22
C LEU A 207 22.74 -23.10 18.19
N SER A 208 21.67 -23.82 17.83
CA SER A 208 21.71 -25.27 17.75
C SER A 208 22.44 -25.74 16.48
N ARG A 209 23.12 -26.89 16.58
CA ARG A 209 23.73 -27.54 15.41
C ARG A 209 22.72 -27.84 14.31
N VAL A 210 21.45 -28.09 14.67
CA VAL A 210 20.37 -28.40 13.72
C VAL A 210 20.00 -27.16 12.90
N TYR A 211 19.98 -25.98 13.52
CA TYR A 211 19.71 -24.71 12.82
C TYR A 211 20.87 -24.33 11.88
N GLY A 212 22.12 -24.54 12.31
CA GLY A 212 23.31 -24.25 11.50
C GLY A 212 23.73 -25.34 10.52
N ARG A 213 22.83 -26.26 10.12
CA ARG A 213 23.13 -27.26 9.08
C ARG A 213 23.11 -26.64 7.69
N ASP A 214 23.86 -27.23 6.77
CA ASP A 214 23.77 -26.92 5.33
C ASP A 214 22.38 -27.31 4.81
N PHE A 215 21.85 -26.56 3.84
CA PHE A 215 20.60 -26.91 3.15
C PHE A 215 20.76 -28.09 2.19
N ARG A 216 22.00 -28.36 1.77
CA ARG A 216 22.31 -29.49 0.91
C ARG A 216 22.38 -30.78 1.74
N PRO A 217 21.68 -31.84 1.35
CA PRO A 217 21.84 -33.13 2.00
C PRO A 217 23.26 -33.67 1.79
N ALA A 218 23.79 -34.38 2.78
CA ALA A 218 25.14 -34.95 2.68
C ALA A 218 25.23 -36.09 1.62
N SER A 219 24.12 -36.75 1.30
CA SER A 219 24.04 -37.74 0.22
C SER A 219 22.61 -37.86 -0.33
N ARG A 220 22.46 -38.42 -1.53
CA ARG A 220 21.13 -38.74 -2.11
C ARG A 220 20.39 -39.79 -1.29
N ASP A 221 21.11 -40.71 -0.65
CA ASP A 221 20.49 -41.77 0.17
C ASP A 221 19.72 -41.19 1.36
N ILE A 222 20.22 -40.10 1.96
CA ILE A 222 19.52 -39.40 3.05
C ILE A 222 18.17 -38.88 2.58
N GLN A 223 18.09 -38.29 1.39
CA GLN A 223 16.83 -37.83 0.80
C GLN A 223 15.88 -38.98 0.46
N GLN A 224 16.38 -40.19 0.18
CA GLN A 224 15.53 -41.35 -0.05
C GLN A 224 14.96 -41.93 1.24
N ILE A 225 15.73 -41.91 2.33
CA ILE A 225 15.31 -42.39 3.64
C ILE A 225 14.28 -41.44 4.28
N ASP A 226 14.52 -40.13 4.20
CA ASP A 226 13.62 -39.10 4.74
C ASP A 226 13.36 -37.99 3.69
N PRO A 227 12.52 -38.26 2.68
CA PRO A 227 12.24 -37.28 1.62
C PRO A 227 11.60 -35.99 2.11
N ALA A 228 10.92 -36.04 3.26
CA ALA A 228 10.24 -34.91 3.86
C ALA A 228 11.12 -34.15 4.87
N ASN A 229 12.37 -34.56 5.04
CA ASN A 229 13.35 -34.04 6.01
C ASN A 229 12.75 -33.89 7.42
N GLN A 230 11.89 -34.83 7.83
CA GLN A 230 11.27 -34.83 9.15
C GLN A 230 12.28 -34.95 10.29
N TRP A 231 13.44 -35.57 10.04
CA TRP A 231 14.52 -35.84 10.99
C TRP A 231 15.59 -34.75 10.95
N LEU A 232 15.38 -33.69 10.15
CA LEU A 232 16.19 -32.47 10.13
C LEU A 232 17.67 -32.76 9.83
N SER A 233 17.90 -33.68 8.90
CA SER A 233 19.22 -34.14 8.48
C SER A 233 20.03 -33.04 7.78
N TYR A 234 19.33 -32.10 7.15
CA TYR A 234 19.83 -30.87 6.53
C TYR A 234 18.83 -29.73 6.80
N ARG A 235 19.18 -28.49 6.44
CA ARG A 235 18.30 -27.33 6.59
C ARG A 235 17.28 -27.25 5.46
N SER A 236 16.00 -27.06 5.79
CA SER A 236 14.96 -26.88 4.79
C SER A 236 14.84 -25.41 4.41
N VAL A 237 14.98 -25.12 3.12
CA VAL A 237 14.78 -23.78 2.57
C VAL A 237 13.36 -23.30 2.87
N LYS A 238 13.25 -22.07 3.37
CA LYS A 238 12.01 -21.42 3.77
C LYS A 238 11.83 -20.12 2.99
N ARG A 239 10.65 -19.93 2.40
CA ARG A 239 10.26 -18.63 1.84
C ARG A 239 10.08 -17.60 2.96
N LEU A 240 10.62 -16.40 2.76
CA LEU A 240 10.32 -15.23 3.57
C LEU A 240 8.82 -14.91 3.51
N ASP A 241 8.29 -14.45 4.63
CA ASP A 241 6.94 -13.88 4.71
C ASP A 241 6.89 -12.53 3.98
N ALA A 242 5.71 -12.11 3.52
CA ALA A 242 5.51 -10.85 2.81
C ALA A 242 6.21 -9.63 3.46
N GLU A 243 6.04 -9.48 4.77
CA GLU A 243 6.66 -8.40 5.56
C GLU A 243 8.19 -8.50 5.57
N ALA A 244 8.73 -9.72 5.59
CA ALA A 244 10.17 -9.96 5.59
C ALA A 244 10.79 -9.74 4.22
N VAL A 245 10.11 -10.09 3.12
CA VAL A 245 10.56 -9.75 1.76
C VAL A 245 10.68 -8.23 1.61
N ARG A 246 9.64 -7.50 2.04
CA ARG A 246 9.64 -6.04 1.98
C ARG A 246 10.70 -5.41 2.89
N ASP A 247 10.83 -5.89 4.14
CA ASP A 247 11.84 -5.41 5.07
C ASP A 247 13.27 -5.75 4.59
N ALA A 248 13.46 -6.87 3.90
CA ALA A 248 14.75 -7.24 3.29
C ALA A 248 15.14 -6.25 2.19
N MET A 249 14.21 -5.87 1.30
CA MET A 249 14.46 -4.86 0.27
C MET A 249 14.88 -3.52 0.87
N LEU A 250 14.16 -3.05 1.90
CA LEU A 250 14.52 -1.85 2.64
C LEU A 250 15.90 -1.94 3.32
N ALA A 251 16.24 -3.13 3.85
CA ALA A 251 17.50 -3.33 4.56
C ALA A 251 18.69 -3.31 3.59
N VAL A 252 18.60 -4.02 2.47
CA VAL A 252 19.68 -4.07 1.49
C VAL A 252 19.84 -2.73 0.78
N SER A 253 18.76 -1.97 0.54
CA SER A 253 18.79 -0.62 -0.03
C SER A 253 19.17 0.50 0.94
N GLU A 254 19.43 0.19 2.21
CA GLU A 254 19.78 1.17 3.28
C GLU A 254 18.70 2.20 3.61
N THR A 255 17.45 1.95 3.21
CA THR A 255 16.32 2.85 3.51
C THR A 255 15.60 2.47 4.80
N LEU A 256 15.79 1.24 5.32
CA LEU A 256 15.04 0.72 6.47
C LEU A 256 15.12 1.61 7.73
N GLN A 257 13.97 2.11 8.15
CA GLN A 257 13.82 2.84 9.40
C GLN A 257 13.42 1.91 10.55
N SER A 258 14.27 1.86 11.58
CA SER A 258 14.12 0.97 12.74
C SER A 258 13.28 1.53 13.89
N ARG A 259 12.62 2.69 13.70
CA ARG A 259 11.79 3.33 14.72
C ARG A 259 10.67 2.41 15.22
N GLN A 260 10.68 2.16 16.53
CA GLN A 260 9.67 1.33 17.20
C GLN A 260 8.52 2.16 17.78
N GLY A 261 7.32 1.55 17.84
CA GLY A 261 6.11 2.16 18.38
C GLY A 261 5.54 3.29 17.52
N GLY A 262 4.55 4.01 18.08
CA GLY A 262 3.85 5.09 17.39
C GLY A 262 2.83 4.62 16.35
N ARG A 263 2.18 5.57 15.68
CA ARG A 263 1.21 5.30 14.61
C ARG A 263 1.89 4.51 13.48
N GLY A 264 1.17 3.59 12.86
CA GLY A 264 1.59 2.96 11.61
C GLY A 264 1.69 3.97 10.46
N PHE A 265 2.22 3.52 9.33
CA PHE A 265 2.25 4.30 8.10
C PHE A 265 1.25 3.75 7.10
N PHE A 266 0.82 4.60 6.17
CA PHE A 266 -0.07 4.21 5.09
C PHE A 266 0.75 4.07 3.82
N PRO A 267 0.75 2.88 3.18
CA PRO A 267 1.44 2.72 1.92
C PRO A 267 0.78 3.57 0.84
N GLU A 268 1.59 3.92 -0.14
CA GLU A 268 1.10 4.50 -1.39
C GLU A 268 0.42 3.40 -2.20
N LEU A 269 -0.84 3.64 -2.57
CA LEU A 269 -1.64 2.70 -3.34
C LEU A 269 -1.97 3.33 -4.68
N ALA A 270 -1.88 2.55 -5.75
CA ALA A 270 -2.36 2.95 -7.06
C ALA A 270 -3.86 3.29 -7.02
N GLY A 271 -4.28 4.20 -7.88
CA GLY A 271 -5.63 4.75 -7.88
C GLY A 271 -6.71 3.69 -8.10
N ASP A 272 -6.43 2.66 -8.88
CA ASP A 272 -7.32 1.52 -9.13
C ASP A 272 -7.58 0.69 -7.87
N ILE A 273 -6.56 0.50 -7.02
CA ILE A 273 -6.71 -0.16 -5.72
C ILE A 273 -7.59 0.71 -4.80
N VAL A 274 -7.35 2.02 -4.78
CA VAL A 274 -8.15 2.97 -4.00
C VAL A 274 -9.62 2.97 -4.47
N ALA A 275 -9.84 2.86 -5.79
CA ALA A 275 -11.17 2.77 -6.41
C ALA A 275 -11.96 1.53 -6.00
N GLY A 276 -11.30 0.44 -5.61
CA GLY A 276 -11.95 -0.78 -5.14
C GLY A 276 -12.71 -0.62 -3.81
N GLY A 277 -12.47 0.45 -3.07
CA GLY A 277 -13.22 0.76 -1.85
C GLY A 277 -14.64 1.28 -2.12
N SER A 278 -15.61 0.88 -1.29
CA SER A 278 -17.01 1.39 -1.41
C SER A 278 -17.12 2.91 -1.29
N ARG A 279 -16.15 3.55 -0.62
CA ARG A 279 -15.92 4.99 -0.61
C ARG A 279 -14.42 5.20 -0.85
N PRO A 280 -13.99 5.38 -2.12
CA PRO A 280 -12.57 5.40 -2.47
C PRO A 280 -11.78 6.43 -1.67
N GLY A 281 -10.65 6.04 -1.07
CA GLY A 281 -9.80 6.95 -0.27
C GLY A 281 -10.28 7.26 1.16
N LEU A 282 -11.54 6.94 1.53
CA LEU A 282 -12.05 7.28 2.85
C LEU A 282 -11.25 6.60 3.98
N GLY A 283 -10.72 7.40 4.90
CA GLY A 283 -9.90 6.94 6.02
C GLY A 283 -8.51 6.44 5.60
N TRP A 284 -8.05 6.86 4.42
CA TRP A 284 -6.70 6.67 3.93
C TRP A 284 -6.00 8.04 3.86
N SER A 285 -4.69 8.06 4.11
CA SER A 285 -3.84 9.25 4.01
C SER A 285 -2.47 8.74 3.57
N VAL A 286 -1.84 9.23 2.51
CA VAL A 286 -0.53 8.70 2.11
C VAL A 286 0.55 9.20 3.07
N SER A 287 1.31 8.27 3.67
CA SER A 287 2.46 8.64 4.51
C SER A 287 3.62 9.14 3.66
N SER A 288 4.48 9.98 4.24
CA SER A 288 5.70 10.45 3.55
C SER A 288 6.60 9.28 3.19
N ASP A 289 7.46 9.47 2.20
CA ASP A 289 8.37 8.43 1.75
C ASP A 289 9.22 7.85 2.90
N SER A 290 9.78 8.73 3.72
CA SER A 290 10.52 8.35 4.92
C SER A 290 9.68 7.52 5.91
N GLU A 291 8.43 7.86 6.17
CA GLU A 291 7.55 7.08 7.05
C GLU A 291 7.24 5.69 6.48
N ARG A 292 7.17 5.56 5.15
CA ARG A 292 6.92 4.28 4.46
C ARG A 292 8.13 3.35 4.48
N HIS A 293 9.34 3.85 4.72
CA HIS A 293 10.53 3.03 4.89
C HIS A 293 10.65 2.36 6.27
N ARG A 294 9.61 2.44 7.11
CA ARG A 294 9.55 1.70 8.38
C ARG A 294 9.31 0.21 8.15
N ARG A 295 9.67 -0.58 9.17
CA ARG A 295 9.35 -2.02 9.23
C ARG A 295 7.89 -2.29 8.89
N SER A 296 7.66 -3.33 8.09
CA SER A 296 6.36 -3.69 7.51
C SER A 296 5.30 -4.05 8.55
N VAL A 297 5.71 -4.39 9.77
CA VAL A 297 4.80 -4.56 10.93
C VAL A 297 4.00 -3.29 11.27
N TYR A 298 4.45 -2.12 10.81
CA TYR A 298 3.76 -0.84 10.99
C TYR A 298 2.89 -0.43 9.80
N ILE A 299 2.76 -1.27 8.76
CA ILE A 299 1.86 -1.00 7.63
C ILE A 299 0.43 -0.95 8.15
N PHE A 300 -0.29 0.13 7.81
CA PHE A 300 -1.71 0.22 8.03
C PHE A 300 -2.45 -0.67 7.01
N VAL A 301 -3.27 -1.59 7.52
CA VAL A 301 -4.05 -2.51 6.69
C VAL A 301 -5.54 -2.24 6.88
N LYS A 302 -6.23 -1.91 5.80
CA LYS A 302 -7.70 -1.85 5.78
C LYS A 302 -8.21 -3.17 5.20
N ARG A 303 -9.28 -3.75 5.78
CA ARG A 303 -9.73 -5.10 5.41
C ARG A 303 -9.92 -5.32 3.90
N SER A 304 -10.42 -4.29 3.20
CA SER A 304 -10.72 -4.28 1.77
C SER A 304 -9.68 -3.59 0.89
N MET A 305 -8.59 -3.04 1.46
CA MET A 305 -7.53 -2.36 0.72
C MET A 305 -6.19 -2.76 1.34
N ARG A 306 -5.43 -3.57 0.59
CA ARG A 306 -4.13 -4.09 1.00
C ARG A 306 -3.08 -3.58 0.02
N ASP A 307 -1.85 -3.55 0.50
CA ASP A 307 -0.69 -3.32 -0.35
C ASP A 307 -0.50 -4.54 -1.29
N PRO A 308 -0.37 -4.35 -2.62
CA PRO A 308 -0.27 -5.45 -3.58
C PRO A 308 0.94 -6.35 -3.38
N LEU A 309 2.08 -5.78 -2.97
CA LEU A 309 3.29 -6.55 -2.70
C LEU A 309 3.02 -7.47 -1.51
N ILE A 310 2.42 -6.93 -0.44
CA ILE A 310 2.10 -7.72 0.75
C ILE A 310 1.08 -8.81 0.41
N GLU A 311 0.03 -8.48 -0.35
CA GLU A 311 -1.00 -9.43 -0.75
C GLU A 311 -0.46 -10.57 -1.63
N ALA A 312 0.42 -10.27 -2.59
CA ALA A 312 0.99 -11.26 -3.50
C ALA A 312 1.81 -12.36 -2.77
N PHE A 313 2.46 -12.02 -1.66
CA PHE A 313 3.30 -12.94 -0.87
C PHE A 313 2.54 -13.61 0.29
N ASP A 314 1.27 -13.97 0.04
CA ASP A 314 0.40 -14.74 0.95
C ASP A 314 0.20 -14.10 2.33
N TYR A 315 0.00 -12.77 2.37
CA TYR A 315 -0.37 -12.11 3.61
C TYR A 315 -1.64 -12.70 4.23
N GLY A 316 -1.74 -12.59 5.56
CA GLY A 316 -2.81 -13.18 6.34
C GLY A 316 -4.21 -12.64 5.99
N ASN A 317 -5.21 -13.47 6.25
CA ASN A 317 -6.60 -13.05 6.16
C ASN A 317 -6.91 -11.96 7.22
N THR A 318 -7.38 -10.79 6.79
CA THR A 318 -7.76 -9.67 7.67
C THR A 318 -9.13 -9.84 8.34
N THR A 319 -9.82 -10.95 8.09
CA THR A 319 -11.17 -11.26 8.60
C THR A 319 -11.22 -12.45 9.54
N SER A 320 -10.23 -13.36 9.48
CA SER A 320 -10.19 -14.57 10.30
C SER A 320 -8.75 -14.88 10.73
N PRO A 321 -8.56 -15.42 11.95
CA PRO A 321 -7.24 -15.86 12.38
C PRO A 321 -6.74 -17.02 11.52
N LEU A 322 -5.43 -17.07 11.31
CA LEU A 322 -4.73 -18.17 10.65
C LEU A 322 -3.71 -18.75 11.62
N SER A 323 -3.68 -20.08 11.70
CA SER A 323 -2.70 -20.82 12.51
C SER A 323 -1.35 -20.95 11.80
N GLU A 324 -1.39 -20.99 10.47
CA GLU A 324 -0.26 -21.10 9.56
C GLU A 324 -0.60 -20.29 8.31
N ARG A 325 0.39 -19.59 7.74
CA ARG A 325 0.20 -18.88 6.48
C ARG A 325 0.44 -19.85 5.32
N PRO A 326 -0.42 -19.85 4.29
CA PRO A 326 -0.10 -20.59 3.08
C PRO A 326 1.16 -20.02 2.45
N VAL A 327 1.97 -20.89 1.85
CA VAL A 327 3.12 -20.49 1.04
C VAL A 327 2.83 -20.96 -0.38
N THR A 328 2.47 -20.02 -1.26
CA THR A 328 2.20 -20.29 -2.66
C THR A 328 3.38 -19.85 -3.53
N THR A 329 3.54 -20.49 -4.68
CA THR A 329 4.50 -20.10 -5.71
C THR A 329 3.72 -19.80 -6.98
N VAL A 330 3.44 -18.53 -7.23
CA VAL A 330 2.58 -18.10 -8.34
C VAL A 330 3.25 -16.99 -9.15
N ALA A 331 3.01 -16.95 -10.46
CA ALA A 331 3.61 -15.97 -11.36
C ALA A 331 3.42 -14.50 -10.93
N PRO A 332 2.25 -14.07 -10.36
CA PRO A 332 2.09 -12.71 -9.85
C PRO A 332 3.14 -12.26 -8.83
N GLN A 333 3.71 -13.17 -8.03
CA GLN A 333 4.78 -12.84 -7.07
C GLN A 333 6.05 -12.39 -7.79
N ALA A 334 6.45 -13.10 -8.86
CA ALA A 334 7.60 -12.67 -9.65
C ALA A 334 7.30 -11.37 -10.41
N LEU A 335 6.09 -11.23 -10.97
CA LEU A 335 5.70 -10.05 -11.74
C LEU A 335 5.62 -8.79 -10.86
N ILE A 336 5.12 -8.88 -9.62
CA ILE A 336 5.02 -7.70 -8.75
C ILE A 336 6.40 -7.17 -8.36
N LEU A 337 7.37 -8.06 -8.10
CA LEU A 337 8.74 -7.65 -7.83
C LEU A 337 9.39 -6.97 -9.06
N LEU A 338 9.10 -7.45 -10.27
CA LEU A 338 9.64 -6.89 -11.51
C LEU A 338 8.91 -5.65 -12.04
N ASN A 339 7.71 -5.31 -11.56
CA ASN A 339 6.88 -4.26 -12.17
C ASN A 339 6.34 -3.22 -11.20
N SER A 340 6.43 -3.46 -9.88
CA SER A 340 6.02 -2.47 -8.89
C SER A 340 6.92 -1.23 -8.94
N ALA A 341 6.30 -0.05 -8.87
CA ALA A 341 7.00 1.23 -8.69
C ALA A 341 7.83 1.22 -7.41
N TRP A 342 7.25 0.75 -6.30
CA TRP A 342 7.97 0.67 -5.02
C TRP A 342 9.23 -0.20 -5.10
N THR A 343 9.20 -1.32 -5.84
CA THR A 343 10.40 -2.16 -6.01
C THR A 343 11.45 -1.46 -6.88
N TYR A 344 11.02 -0.66 -7.86
CA TYR A 344 11.92 0.20 -8.63
C TYR A 344 12.59 1.24 -7.72
N ASP A 345 11.83 1.93 -6.86
CA ASP A 345 12.36 2.92 -5.92
C ASP A 345 13.40 2.31 -4.97
N GLN A 346 13.17 1.08 -4.48
CA GLN A 346 14.15 0.38 -3.63
C GLN A 346 15.40 -0.04 -4.40
N ALA A 347 15.27 -0.38 -5.69
CA ALA A 347 16.42 -0.70 -6.53
C ALA A 347 17.25 0.56 -6.86
N GLU A 348 16.58 1.69 -7.09
CA GLU A 348 17.22 2.99 -7.26
C GLU A 348 17.97 3.41 -5.99
N ALA A 349 17.32 3.33 -4.83
CA ALA A 349 17.97 3.58 -3.54
C ALA A 349 19.18 2.66 -3.29
N LEU A 350 19.08 1.37 -3.65
CA LEU A 350 20.20 0.44 -3.54
C LEU A 350 21.39 0.86 -4.40
N VAL A 351 21.17 1.17 -5.69
CA VAL A 351 22.24 1.64 -6.59
C VAL A 351 22.83 2.96 -6.11
N ALA A 352 21.99 3.88 -5.62
CA ALA A 352 22.42 5.16 -5.06
C ALA A 352 23.18 5.05 -3.73
N SER A 353 22.96 3.97 -2.95
CA SER A 353 23.69 3.71 -1.71
C SER A 353 25.14 3.26 -1.93
N LEU A 354 25.44 2.72 -3.11
CA LEU A 354 26.80 2.33 -3.49
C LEU A 354 27.59 3.54 -4.01
N PRO A 355 28.94 3.54 -3.91
CA PRO A 355 29.77 4.55 -4.56
C PRO A 355 29.47 4.67 -6.07
N PRO A 356 29.75 5.81 -6.71
CA PRO A 356 29.56 5.97 -8.15
C PRO A 356 30.20 4.83 -8.94
N ALA A 357 29.46 4.30 -9.93
CA ALA A 357 29.92 3.16 -10.71
C ALA A 357 31.22 3.44 -11.48
N ASP A 358 31.45 4.70 -11.86
CA ASP A 358 32.64 5.14 -12.61
C ASP A 358 33.94 4.99 -11.84
N ASP A 359 33.86 4.90 -10.50
CA ASP A 359 35.01 4.67 -9.64
C ASP A 359 35.46 3.19 -9.62
N TRP A 360 34.71 2.29 -10.29
CA TRP A 360 34.87 0.83 -10.19
C TRP A 360 34.91 0.17 -11.56
N PRO A 361 35.69 -0.92 -11.73
CA PRO A 361 35.48 -1.83 -12.85
C PRO A 361 34.06 -2.41 -12.80
N THR A 362 33.36 -2.50 -13.93
CA THR A 362 31.97 -2.98 -14.02
C THR A 362 31.76 -4.31 -13.30
N ALA A 363 32.65 -5.29 -13.51
CA ALA A 363 32.61 -6.59 -12.85
C ALA A 363 32.64 -6.49 -11.31
N ALA A 364 33.48 -5.59 -10.78
CA ALA A 364 33.60 -5.38 -9.33
C ALA A 364 32.33 -4.72 -8.75
N TYR A 365 31.74 -3.77 -9.48
CA TYR A 365 30.49 -3.13 -9.08
C TYR A 365 29.33 -4.15 -9.06
N LEU A 366 29.18 -4.95 -10.12
CA LEU A 366 28.17 -6.00 -10.19
C LEU A 366 28.35 -7.05 -9.09
N ALA A 367 29.58 -7.42 -8.77
CA ALA A 367 29.87 -8.33 -7.66
C ALA A 367 29.49 -7.74 -6.29
N ALA A 368 29.77 -6.47 -6.05
CA ALA A 368 29.38 -5.78 -4.82
C ALA A 368 27.85 -5.68 -4.70
N LEU A 369 27.15 -5.35 -5.79
CA LEU A 369 25.69 -5.31 -5.82
C LEU A 369 25.08 -6.69 -5.55
N PHE A 370 25.63 -7.74 -6.18
CA PHE A 370 25.20 -9.13 -5.96
C PHE A 370 25.39 -9.56 -4.51
N GLU A 371 26.57 -9.31 -3.93
CA GLU A 371 26.87 -9.65 -2.54
C GLU A 371 26.00 -8.86 -1.56
N ARG A 372 25.70 -7.60 -1.86
CA ARG A 372 24.80 -6.77 -1.05
C ARG A 372 23.38 -7.34 -0.98
N VAL A 373 22.87 -7.87 -2.10
CA VAL A 373 21.49 -8.38 -2.19
C VAL A 373 21.38 -9.83 -1.72
N LEU A 374 22.36 -10.68 -2.06
CA LEU A 374 22.29 -12.13 -1.85
C LEU A 374 23.21 -12.66 -0.74
N GLY A 375 24.05 -11.80 -0.14
CA GLY A 375 24.90 -12.16 0.99
C GLY A 375 26.08 -13.08 0.66
N ARG A 376 26.39 -13.27 -0.63
CA ARG A 376 27.54 -14.04 -1.12
C ARG A 376 28.11 -13.45 -2.41
N ALA A 377 29.35 -13.77 -2.74
CA ALA A 377 29.92 -13.41 -4.03
C ALA A 377 29.20 -14.15 -5.20
N PRO A 378 29.08 -13.53 -6.39
CA PRO A 378 28.59 -14.20 -7.59
C PRO A 378 29.59 -15.26 -8.05
N ARG A 379 29.06 -16.32 -8.67
CA ARG A 379 29.88 -17.25 -9.45
C ARG A 379 30.26 -16.61 -10.78
N GLN A 380 31.30 -17.13 -11.43
CA GLN A 380 31.78 -16.60 -12.72
C GLN A 380 30.69 -16.59 -13.80
N ASP A 381 29.87 -17.65 -13.87
CA ASP A 381 28.74 -17.74 -14.80
C ASP A 381 27.63 -16.74 -14.48
N GLU A 382 27.36 -16.47 -13.20
CA GLU A 382 26.39 -15.46 -12.76
C GLU A 382 26.86 -14.05 -13.14
N LEU A 383 28.15 -13.76 -12.96
CA LEU A 383 28.73 -12.47 -13.31
C LEU A 383 28.66 -12.19 -14.81
N GLU A 384 28.98 -13.18 -15.65
CA GLU A 384 28.87 -13.08 -17.12
C GLU A 384 27.43 -12.81 -17.59
N ILE A 385 26.44 -13.42 -16.92
CA ILE A 385 25.01 -13.15 -17.16
C ILE A 385 24.67 -11.70 -16.82
N LEU A 386 25.15 -11.19 -15.68
CA LEU A 386 24.89 -9.82 -15.26
C LEU A 386 25.54 -8.79 -16.18
N GLU A 387 26.76 -9.03 -16.64
CA GLU A 387 27.44 -8.15 -17.60
C GLU A 387 26.68 -8.10 -18.93
N THR A 388 26.25 -9.25 -19.43
CA THR A 388 25.44 -9.35 -20.65
C THR A 388 24.09 -8.64 -20.49
N PHE A 389 23.45 -8.82 -19.33
CA PHE A 389 22.19 -8.16 -19.02
C PHE A 389 22.36 -6.64 -18.91
N LEU A 390 23.39 -6.18 -18.20
CA LEU A 390 23.72 -4.76 -18.06
C LEU A 390 23.92 -4.12 -19.44
N ALA A 391 24.79 -4.69 -20.28
CA ALA A 391 25.05 -4.14 -21.62
C ALA A 391 23.78 -4.04 -22.47
N ARG A 392 22.90 -5.06 -22.39
CA ARG A 392 21.60 -5.03 -23.07
C ARG A 392 20.70 -3.93 -22.50
N GLN A 393 20.61 -3.79 -21.19
CA GLN A 393 19.77 -2.78 -20.54
C GLN A 393 20.29 -1.36 -20.79
N THR A 394 21.62 -1.14 -20.81
CA THR A 394 22.20 0.17 -21.15
C THR A 394 21.79 0.61 -22.54
N ARG A 395 21.82 -0.29 -23.53
CA ARG A 395 21.34 0.01 -24.90
C ARG A 395 19.85 0.38 -24.90
N LEU A 396 19.01 -0.41 -24.22
CA LEU A 396 17.57 -0.16 -24.14
C LEU A 396 17.24 1.13 -23.38
N ALA A 397 17.99 1.44 -22.32
CA ALA A 397 17.84 2.68 -21.57
C ALA A 397 18.22 3.88 -22.45
N ALA A 398 19.33 3.81 -23.19
CA ALA A 398 19.74 4.86 -24.11
C ALA A 398 18.70 5.14 -25.21
N GLU A 399 17.97 4.13 -25.66
CA GLU A 399 16.83 4.27 -26.60
C GLU A 399 15.59 4.92 -25.97
N ARG A 400 15.44 4.83 -24.65
CA ARG A 400 14.29 5.33 -23.87
C ARG A 400 14.50 6.70 -23.24
N LEU A 401 15.72 7.21 -23.17
CA LEU A 401 16.02 8.51 -22.57
C LEU A 401 15.32 9.70 -23.26
N ASP A 402 14.86 9.54 -24.49
CA ASP A 402 14.07 10.55 -25.22
C ASP A 402 12.56 10.27 -25.19
N GLU A 403 12.11 9.24 -24.46
CA GLU A 403 10.70 8.86 -24.35
C GLU A 403 10.08 9.49 -23.10
N LEU A 404 9.20 10.46 -23.30
CA LEU A 404 8.33 11.00 -22.26
C LEU A 404 7.27 9.97 -21.93
N VAL A 405 7.06 9.70 -20.65
CA VAL A 405 6.01 8.81 -20.18
C VAL A 405 5.05 9.61 -19.31
N ILE A 406 3.79 9.69 -19.74
CA ILE A 406 2.71 10.28 -18.93
C ILE A 406 1.91 9.14 -18.32
N ARG A 407 1.85 9.06 -16.99
CA ARG A 407 1.13 8.00 -16.27
C ARG A 407 -0.02 8.58 -15.45
N PRO A 408 -1.27 8.37 -15.86
CA PRO A 408 -2.40 8.67 -15.00
C PRO A 408 -2.50 7.62 -13.89
N ASN A 409 -2.71 8.09 -12.66
CA ASN A 409 -2.96 7.25 -11.48
C ASN A 409 -4.25 7.68 -10.75
N ALA A 410 -5.05 8.54 -11.39
CA ALA A 410 -6.31 9.03 -10.85
C ALA A 410 -7.48 8.06 -11.14
N PRO A 411 -8.21 7.61 -10.11
CA PRO A 411 -9.45 6.87 -10.32
C PRO A 411 -10.61 7.82 -10.68
N LYS A 412 -11.73 7.26 -11.15
CA LYS A 412 -12.91 8.05 -11.55
C LYS A 412 -13.54 8.86 -10.41
N SER A 413 -13.41 8.38 -9.16
CA SER A 413 -14.00 9.06 -7.99
C SER A 413 -13.16 8.83 -6.74
N LEU A 414 -13.13 9.82 -5.85
CA LEU A 414 -12.38 9.82 -4.60
C LEU A 414 -13.17 10.50 -3.48
N SER A 415 -12.95 10.09 -2.24
CA SER A 415 -13.45 10.84 -1.08
C SER A 415 -12.81 12.22 -1.02
N VAL A 416 -13.60 13.24 -0.70
CA VAL A 416 -13.17 14.64 -0.61
C VAL A 416 -11.95 14.81 0.32
N ASP A 417 -11.98 14.14 1.47
CA ASP A 417 -10.89 14.22 2.45
C ASP A 417 -9.55 13.72 1.90
N TYR A 418 -9.59 12.63 1.12
CA TYR A 418 -8.40 12.05 0.50
C TYR A 418 -7.92 12.91 -0.65
N LEU A 419 -8.83 13.34 -1.54
CA LEU A 419 -8.50 14.19 -2.68
C LEU A 419 -7.77 15.47 -2.22
N ARG A 420 -8.24 16.13 -1.15
CA ARG A 420 -7.61 17.34 -0.61
C ARG A 420 -6.18 17.14 -0.10
N GLN A 421 -5.82 15.92 0.31
CA GLN A 421 -4.50 15.60 0.85
C GLN A 421 -3.51 15.17 -0.24
N LEU A 422 -3.98 14.61 -1.35
CA LEU A 422 -3.13 14.15 -2.44
C LEU A 422 -2.49 15.35 -3.15
N PRO A 423 -1.19 15.35 -3.44
CA PRO A 423 -0.61 16.31 -4.37
C PRO A 423 -0.95 15.95 -5.83
N PRO A 424 -0.95 16.90 -6.79
CA PRO A 424 -1.35 16.63 -8.18
C PRO A 424 -0.55 15.53 -8.88
N GLU A 425 0.73 15.39 -8.55
CA GLU A 425 1.67 14.43 -9.12
C GLU A 425 1.27 12.98 -8.83
N MET A 426 0.50 12.75 -7.76
CA MET A 426 -0.06 11.43 -7.44
C MET A 426 -1.27 11.06 -8.29
N LEU A 427 -1.89 12.03 -8.97
CA LEU A 427 -3.02 11.81 -9.89
C LEU A 427 -2.52 11.64 -11.33
N ILE A 428 -1.47 12.37 -11.70
CA ILE A 428 -0.79 12.26 -12.99
C ILE A 428 0.69 12.59 -12.82
N GLU A 429 1.56 11.62 -13.12
CA GLU A 429 3.00 11.76 -12.94
C GLU A 429 3.57 12.65 -14.07
N PRO A 430 4.26 13.76 -13.74
CA PRO A 430 4.93 14.58 -14.73
C PRO A 430 6.15 13.83 -15.32
N PRO A 431 6.45 14.00 -16.62
CA PRO A 431 7.51 13.25 -17.28
C PRO A 431 8.91 13.76 -16.93
N ALA A 432 9.03 14.99 -16.44
CA ALA A 432 10.28 15.65 -16.06
C ALA A 432 10.01 16.79 -15.06
N ALA A 433 11.06 17.29 -14.42
CA ALA A 433 10.97 18.30 -13.35
C ALA A 433 10.49 19.69 -13.81
N ASP A 434 10.61 20.01 -15.11
CA ASP A 434 10.14 21.26 -15.71
C ASP A 434 8.66 21.24 -16.10
N TRP A 435 7.95 20.14 -15.81
CA TRP A 435 6.51 19.99 -16.03
C TRP A 435 5.76 20.13 -14.71
N SER A 436 4.60 20.78 -14.76
CA SER A 436 3.72 20.92 -13.61
C SER A 436 2.50 20.02 -13.75
N ALA A 437 2.20 19.23 -12.72
CA ALA A 437 0.99 18.41 -12.67
C ALA A 437 -0.20 19.21 -12.12
N HIS A 438 -1.39 18.96 -12.66
CA HIS A 438 -2.65 19.60 -12.28
C HIS A 438 -3.71 18.52 -12.05
N ARG A 439 -4.55 18.72 -11.04
CA ARG A 439 -5.54 17.74 -10.57
C ARG A 439 -6.74 17.58 -11.48
N GLY A 440 -7.00 18.56 -12.34
CA GLY A 440 -8.30 18.67 -13.00
C GLY A 440 -9.40 19.11 -12.03
N VAL A 441 -10.64 19.09 -12.51
CA VAL A 441 -11.83 19.48 -11.73
C VAL A 441 -12.56 18.25 -11.25
N TRP A 442 -12.97 18.28 -9.98
CA TRP A 442 -13.69 17.21 -9.31
C TRP A 442 -14.99 17.76 -8.74
N GLY A 443 -16.08 16.98 -8.81
CA GLY A 443 -17.39 17.39 -8.32
C GLY A 443 -18.49 16.35 -8.56
N GLN A 444 -19.75 16.76 -8.36
CA GLN A 444 -20.94 15.97 -8.72
C GLN A 444 -21.07 14.57 -8.06
N GLY A 445 -20.47 14.35 -6.89
CA GLY A 445 -20.58 13.07 -6.19
C GLY A 445 -21.55 13.08 -4.99
N TYR A 446 -21.65 11.94 -4.31
CA TYR A 446 -22.59 11.69 -3.21
C TYR A 446 -21.85 11.21 -1.95
N GLU A 447 -22.36 11.54 -0.76
CA GLU A 447 -21.82 11.08 0.54
C GLU A 447 -20.32 11.41 0.78
N GLY A 448 -19.86 12.59 0.34
CA GLY A 448 -18.48 13.02 0.54
C GLY A 448 -17.47 12.37 -0.42
N ILE A 449 -17.95 11.84 -1.54
CA ILE A 449 -17.17 11.43 -2.71
C ILE A 449 -17.34 12.49 -3.80
N GLU A 450 -16.29 12.76 -4.56
CA GLU A 450 -16.31 13.55 -5.78
C GLU A 450 -15.86 12.69 -6.97
N THR A 451 -16.41 13.01 -8.13
CA THR A 451 -16.09 12.36 -9.41
C THR A 451 -15.32 13.36 -10.27
N VAL A 452 -14.33 12.89 -11.01
CA VAL A 452 -13.59 13.75 -11.96
C VAL A 452 -14.53 14.25 -13.07
N ASP A 453 -14.41 15.52 -13.43
CA ASP A 453 -15.07 16.11 -14.60
C ASP A 453 -14.44 15.50 -15.87
N PRO A 454 -15.21 14.80 -16.73
CA PRO A 454 -14.67 14.17 -17.93
C PRO A 454 -14.06 15.17 -18.91
N HIS A 455 -14.39 16.47 -18.85
CA HIS A 455 -13.81 17.50 -19.70
C HIS A 455 -12.65 18.25 -19.04
N ALA A 456 -12.37 18.00 -17.76
CA ALA A 456 -11.28 18.62 -17.02
C ALA A 456 -10.57 17.59 -16.14
N ILE A 457 -10.03 16.56 -16.79
CA ILE A 457 -9.23 15.51 -16.15
C ILE A 457 -7.85 16.05 -15.70
N PRO A 458 -7.12 15.34 -14.82
CA PRO A 458 -5.73 15.66 -14.51
C PRO A 458 -4.88 15.81 -15.77
N PHE A 459 -3.97 16.76 -15.77
CA PHE A 459 -3.09 17.04 -16.91
C PHE A 459 -1.73 17.53 -16.43
N VAL A 460 -0.74 17.49 -17.33
CA VAL A 460 0.58 18.09 -17.09
C VAL A 460 0.79 19.25 -18.05
N SER A 461 1.28 20.38 -17.55
CA SER A 461 1.65 21.54 -18.35
C SER A 461 3.16 21.64 -18.49
N TRP A 462 3.59 22.13 -19.65
CA TRP A 462 4.97 22.48 -19.93
C TRP A 462 5.12 23.99 -19.93
N ASP A 463 5.44 24.54 -18.75
CA ASP A 463 5.42 25.98 -18.50
C ASP A 463 6.59 26.72 -19.20
N ALA A 464 7.61 25.98 -19.64
CA ALA A 464 8.79 26.52 -20.30
C ALA A 464 8.55 26.96 -21.76
N ILE A 465 7.48 26.47 -22.42
CA ILE A 465 7.16 26.84 -23.80
C ILE A 465 6.07 27.89 -23.86
N ARG A 466 6.25 28.87 -24.77
CA ARG A 466 5.19 29.78 -25.21
C ARG A 466 4.62 29.32 -26.54
N ALA A 467 3.62 28.44 -26.48
CA ALA A 467 2.99 27.79 -27.62
C ALA A 467 1.89 28.65 -28.27
N GLU A 468 2.20 29.91 -28.60
CA GLU A 468 1.21 30.84 -29.13
C GLU A 468 0.91 30.58 -30.62
N GLN A 469 1.93 30.39 -31.46
CA GLN A 469 1.77 30.00 -32.87
C GLN A 469 2.93 29.10 -33.27
N GLY A 470 2.66 28.02 -34.01
CA GLY A 470 3.71 27.08 -34.39
C GLY A 470 3.23 25.70 -34.76
N GLU A 471 4.19 24.79 -34.86
CA GLU A 471 3.98 23.39 -35.20
C GLU A 471 4.55 22.48 -34.11
N TRP A 472 3.72 21.58 -33.62
CA TRP A 472 4.13 20.47 -32.76
C TRP A 472 4.32 19.23 -33.63
N ARG A 473 5.43 18.53 -33.45
CA ARG A 473 5.69 17.22 -34.03
C ARG A 473 6.01 16.25 -32.92
N MET A 474 5.45 15.05 -32.98
CA MET A 474 5.74 13.99 -32.03
C MET A 474 5.40 12.62 -32.59
N THR A 475 5.98 11.58 -32.00
CA THR A 475 5.52 10.20 -32.17
C THR A 475 4.99 9.71 -30.84
N TRP A 476 3.68 9.51 -30.72
CA TRP A 476 3.09 8.99 -29.49
C TRP A 476 2.54 7.58 -29.64
N ARG A 477 2.46 6.87 -28.52
CA ARG A 477 1.90 5.53 -28.42
C ARG A 477 1.07 5.42 -27.14
N CYS A 478 -0.12 4.83 -27.27
CA CYS A 478 -1.00 4.55 -26.15
C CYS A 478 -0.72 3.15 -25.58
N ASP A 479 -0.83 3.01 -24.26
CA ASP A 479 -0.90 1.68 -23.64
C ASP A 479 -2.28 1.03 -23.90
N PRO A 480 -2.42 -0.31 -23.81
CA PRO A 480 -3.66 -1.01 -24.21
C PRO A 480 -4.95 -0.55 -23.50
N ALA A 481 -4.83 -0.01 -22.29
CA ALA A 481 -5.96 0.44 -21.48
C ALA A 481 -6.21 1.96 -21.54
N THR A 482 -5.48 2.70 -22.39
CA THR A 482 -5.65 4.14 -22.54
C THR A 482 -7.05 4.44 -23.08
N GLU A 483 -7.79 5.27 -22.36
CA GLU A 483 -9.13 5.72 -22.75
C GLU A 483 -9.07 7.04 -23.53
N ARG A 484 -8.14 7.91 -23.15
CA ARG A 484 -7.93 9.23 -23.77
C ARG A 484 -6.45 9.59 -23.69
N ALA A 485 -5.93 10.13 -24.78
CA ALA A 485 -4.64 10.79 -24.87
C ALA A 485 -4.87 12.16 -25.51
N ALA A 486 -4.26 13.23 -25.02
CA ALA A 486 -4.45 14.53 -25.63
C ALA A 486 -3.26 15.47 -25.49
N VAL A 487 -3.10 16.30 -26.52
CA VAL A 487 -2.18 17.45 -26.52
C VAL A 487 -2.99 18.71 -26.21
N LEU A 488 -2.50 19.49 -25.27
CA LEU A 488 -3.11 20.72 -24.79
C LEU A 488 -2.37 21.92 -25.38
N LEU A 489 -3.11 22.83 -26.00
CA LEU A 489 -2.58 23.90 -26.85
C LEU A 489 -3.24 25.25 -26.54
N SER A 490 -2.50 26.33 -26.79
CA SER A 490 -2.98 27.70 -26.64
C SER A 490 -3.66 27.96 -25.29
N GLY A 491 -3.10 27.34 -24.25
CA GLY A 491 -3.74 27.19 -22.96
C GLY A 491 -3.41 28.28 -21.98
N GLU A 492 -4.33 28.48 -21.04
CA GLU A 492 -4.09 29.14 -19.77
C GLU A 492 -4.56 28.24 -18.62
N LYS A 493 -3.97 28.45 -17.45
CA LYS A 493 -4.41 27.79 -16.21
C LYS A 493 -5.44 28.65 -15.49
N ASP A 494 -6.58 28.06 -15.18
CA ASP A 494 -7.59 28.64 -14.31
C ASP A 494 -7.77 27.73 -13.09
N GLY A 495 -6.92 27.94 -12.07
CA GLY A 495 -6.77 27.00 -10.96
C GLY A 495 -6.30 25.63 -11.46
N GLU A 496 -7.10 24.59 -11.19
CA GLU A 496 -6.85 23.20 -11.61
C GLU A 496 -7.51 22.85 -12.97
N ARG A 497 -8.11 23.84 -13.66
CA ARG A 497 -8.76 23.66 -14.97
C ARG A 497 -7.86 24.16 -16.09
N PHE A 498 -7.77 23.35 -17.15
CA PHE A 498 -7.21 23.78 -18.43
C PHE A 498 -8.24 24.60 -19.23
N ARG A 499 -7.85 25.78 -19.71
CA ARG A 499 -8.64 26.59 -20.65
C ARG A 499 -7.83 26.81 -21.93
N GLY A 500 -8.25 26.16 -23.02
CA GLY A 500 -7.51 26.21 -24.28
C GLY A 500 -8.09 25.26 -25.32
N LEU A 501 -7.25 24.83 -26.26
CA LEU A 501 -7.57 23.82 -27.26
C LEU A 501 -7.03 22.47 -26.82
N GLU A 502 -7.80 21.42 -27.06
CA GLU A 502 -7.36 20.04 -26.84
C GLU A 502 -7.46 19.28 -28.16
N VAL A 503 -6.36 18.67 -28.59
CA VAL A 503 -6.34 17.64 -29.64
C VAL A 503 -6.34 16.29 -28.96
N ARG A 504 -7.48 15.62 -29.02
CA ARG A 504 -7.78 14.38 -28.30
C ARG A 504 -7.73 13.19 -29.24
N TYR A 505 -7.19 12.10 -28.75
CA TYR A 505 -7.30 10.77 -29.33
C TYR A 505 -7.95 9.79 -28.34
N GLU A 506 -8.92 9.03 -28.81
CA GLU A 506 -9.66 8.02 -28.04
C GLU A 506 -9.44 6.63 -28.68
N PRO A 507 -8.46 5.84 -28.19
CA PRO A 507 -8.06 4.57 -28.81
C PRO A 507 -9.20 3.56 -28.98
N LYS A 508 -10.07 3.44 -27.97
CA LYS A 508 -11.22 2.51 -28.00
C LYS A 508 -12.27 2.90 -29.06
N ALA A 509 -12.40 4.19 -29.33
CA ALA A 509 -13.30 4.71 -30.33
C ALA A 509 -12.64 4.86 -31.70
N SER A 510 -11.31 4.65 -31.79
CA SER A 510 -10.48 4.98 -32.96
C SER A 510 -10.83 6.36 -33.51
N ARG A 511 -10.74 7.41 -32.69
CA ARG A 511 -11.18 8.74 -33.09
C ARG A 511 -10.24 9.84 -32.62
N TYR A 512 -9.99 10.79 -33.51
CA TYR A 512 -9.43 12.09 -33.17
C TYR A 512 -10.53 13.12 -33.04
N SER A 513 -10.46 13.96 -32.01
CA SER A 513 -11.37 15.09 -31.82
C SER A 513 -10.64 16.33 -31.35
N ILE A 514 -11.20 17.50 -31.68
CA ILE A 514 -10.68 18.80 -31.26
C ILE A 514 -11.73 19.46 -30.38
N TRP A 515 -11.33 19.84 -29.18
CA TRP A 515 -12.20 20.47 -28.18
C TRP A 515 -11.73 21.87 -27.83
N ASN A 516 -12.68 22.77 -27.56
CA ASN A 516 -12.42 24.09 -27.00
C ASN A 516 -12.90 24.14 -25.55
N HIS A 517 -11.97 24.44 -24.63
CA HIS A 517 -12.20 24.52 -23.19
C HIS A 517 -12.12 25.95 -22.64
N ARG A 518 -12.09 26.99 -23.49
CA ARG A 518 -12.04 28.39 -23.04
C ARG A 518 -13.31 28.81 -22.30
N GLY A 519 -14.46 28.24 -22.64
CA GLY A 519 -15.73 28.43 -21.94
C GLY A 519 -16.28 27.09 -21.48
N GLU A 520 -17.57 26.84 -21.75
CA GLU A 520 -18.07 25.47 -21.73
C GLU A 520 -17.33 24.63 -22.76
N SER A 521 -17.12 23.35 -22.43
CA SER A 521 -16.33 22.46 -23.29
C SER A 521 -17.14 22.07 -24.51
N VAL A 522 -16.68 22.47 -25.69
CA VAL A 522 -17.39 22.25 -26.97
C VAL A 522 -16.51 21.44 -27.92
N LEU A 523 -17.09 20.40 -28.53
CA LEU A 523 -16.49 19.65 -29.63
C LEU A 523 -16.52 20.53 -30.90
N ILE A 524 -15.35 20.81 -31.46
CA ILE A 524 -15.20 21.60 -32.70
C ILE A 524 -15.28 20.67 -33.92
N ALA A 525 -14.57 19.54 -33.86
CA ALA A 525 -14.51 18.57 -34.95
C ALA A 525 -14.05 17.20 -34.46
N GLU A 526 -14.32 16.19 -35.28
CA GLU A 526 -13.83 14.84 -35.10
C GLU A 526 -13.58 14.16 -36.44
N ALA A 527 -12.68 13.18 -36.46
CA ALA A 527 -12.50 12.24 -37.56
C ALA A 527 -12.17 10.84 -37.03
N ASP A 528 -12.64 9.84 -37.77
CA ASP A 528 -12.33 8.45 -37.48
C ASP A 528 -10.88 8.14 -37.89
N TRP A 529 -10.18 7.44 -37.01
CA TRP A 529 -8.83 6.93 -37.19
C TRP A 529 -8.88 5.52 -37.80
N THR A 530 -8.30 5.34 -38.98
CA THR A 530 -8.29 4.04 -39.68
C THR A 530 -7.07 3.19 -39.38
N GLY A 531 -6.01 3.78 -38.83
CA GLY A 531 -4.78 3.06 -38.45
C GLY A 531 -4.92 2.25 -37.16
N ARG A 532 -3.80 1.79 -36.60
CA ARG A 532 -3.79 0.96 -35.38
C ARG A 532 -4.17 1.79 -34.15
N ALA A 533 -5.12 1.29 -33.36
CA ALA A 533 -5.65 1.98 -32.18
C ALA A 533 -4.60 2.34 -31.10
N ILE A 534 -3.57 1.51 -30.93
CA ILE A 534 -2.53 1.68 -29.89
C ILE A 534 -1.11 1.62 -30.48
N GLY A 535 -0.99 1.65 -31.81
CA GLY A 535 0.32 1.69 -32.48
C GLY A 535 1.02 3.02 -32.29
N PRO A 536 2.34 3.12 -32.57
CA PRO A 536 3.00 4.40 -32.72
C PRO A 536 2.35 5.23 -33.84
N GLN A 537 2.05 6.49 -33.55
CA GLN A 537 1.45 7.42 -34.49
C GLN A 537 2.30 8.69 -34.54
N ARG A 538 2.73 9.08 -35.74
CA ARG A 538 3.41 10.36 -35.98
C ARG A 538 2.34 11.43 -36.08
N VAL A 539 2.32 12.35 -35.12
CA VAL A 539 1.32 13.40 -35.02
C VAL A 539 1.98 14.77 -35.24
N THR A 540 1.40 15.54 -36.15
CA THR A 540 1.77 16.93 -36.42
C THR A 540 0.58 17.83 -36.15
N ILE A 541 0.75 18.82 -35.28
CA ILE A 541 -0.29 19.80 -34.95
C ILE A 541 0.23 21.20 -35.27
N ARG A 542 -0.31 21.82 -36.31
CA ARG A 542 0.06 23.17 -36.73
C ARG A 542 -1.04 24.15 -36.38
N LEU A 543 -0.69 25.15 -35.58
CA LEU A 543 -1.54 26.26 -35.19
C LEU A 543 -1.10 27.53 -35.92
N ASP A 544 -1.92 27.98 -36.87
CA ASP A 544 -1.69 29.21 -37.63
C ASP A 544 -2.61 30.32 -37.09
N GLY A 545 -2.03 31.22 -36.29
CA GLY A 545 -2.78 32.33 -35.70
C GLY A 545 -3.17 33.41 -36.71
N ALA A 546 -2.45 33.55 -37.83
CA ALA A 546 -2.77 34.52 -38.88
C ALA A 546 -3.95 34.08 -39.74
N ARG A 547 -4.07 32.77 -40.00
CA ARG A 547 -5.20 32.18 -40.73
C ARG A 547 -6.32 31.72 -39.84
N SER A 548 -6.14 31.80 -38.52
CA SER A 548 -7.13 31.30 -37.56
C SER A 548 -7.44 29.85 -37.93
N SER A 549 -6.43 28.98 -37.97
CA SER A 549 -6.62 27.57 -38.35
C SER A 549 -5.76 26.61 -37.54
N LEU A 550 -6.32 25.44 -37.29
CA LEU A 550 -5.65 24.31 -36.66
C LEU A 550 -5.63 23.15 -37.65
N HIS A 551 -4.43 22.63 -37.90
CA HIS A 551 -4.20 21.47 -38.73
C HIS A 551 -3.64 20.34 -37.88
N VAL A 552 -4.31 19.20 -37.86
CA VAL A 552 -3.82 17.97 -37.21
C VAL A 552 -3.62 16.92 -38.31
N SER A 553 -2.38 16.44 -38.46
CA SER A 553 -2.08 15.23 -39.23
C SER A 553 -1.64 14.14 -38.27
N ALA A 554 -2.14 12.92 -38.46
CA ALA A 554 -1.65 11.74 -37.77
C ALA A 554 -1.41 10.64 -38.79
N VAL A 555 -0.26 9.97 -38.71
CA VAL A 555 0.15 8.90 -39.63
C VAL A 555 0.55 7.66 -38.85
N ASP A 556 0.02 6.49 -39.23
CA ASP A 556 0.45 5.21 -38.67
C ASP A 556 1.86 4.90 -39.18
N ASP A 557 2.78 4.63 -38.26
CA ASP A 557 4.20 4.41 -38.56
C ASP A 557 4.49 3.20 -39.48
N LEU A 558 3.52 2.30 -39.70
CA LEU A 558 3.70 1.11 -40.57
C LEU A 558 2.79 1.04 -41.80
N ASN A 559 1.61 1.66 -41.78
CA ASN A 559 0.59 1.42 -42.81
C ASN A 559 0.34 2.62 -43.74
N ASP A 560 1.03 3.74 -43.55
CA ASP A 560 0.78 5.02 -44.24
C ASP A 560 -0.70 5.48 -44.18
N ASP A 561 -1.50 4.95 -43.25
CA ASP A 561 -2.83 5.45 -42.93
C ASP A 561 -2.68 6.85 -42.33
N GLU A 562 -3.23 7.85 -43.00
CA GLU A 562 -3.15 9.25 -42.62
C GLU A 562 -4.54 9.83 -42.38
N ILE A 563 -4.65 10.67 -41.35
CA ILE A 563 -5.77 11.61 -41.23
C ILE A 563 -5.21 13.02 -41.36
N GLU A 564 -5.96 13.89 -42.03
CA GLU A 564 -5.77 15.34 -41.95
C GLU A 564 -7.08 15.99 -41.50
N LEU A 565 -7.01 16.73 -40.40
CA LEU A 565 -8.08 17.57 -39.89
C LEU A 565 -7.64 19.01 -40.02
N THR A 566 -8.20 19.75 -40.98
CA THR A 566 -7.98 21.20 -41.13
C THR A 566 -9.25 21.94 -40.80
N LEU A 567 -9.19 22.90 -39.88
CA LEU A 567 -10.36 23.67 -39.47
C LEU A 567 -10.04 25.17 -39.37
N PRO A 568 -10.97 26.04 -39.77
CA PRO A 568 -10.96 27.42 -39.32
C PRO A 568 -11.25 27.46 -37.81
N PHE A 569 -10.29 27.97 -37.05
CA PHE A 569 -10.34 28.25 -35.62
C PHE A 569 -10.52 29.76 -35.40
N ASP A 570 -11.71 30.22 -35.01
CA ASP A 570 -11.95 31.64 -34.69
C ASP A 570 -11.27 32.01 -33.36
N ALA A 571 -10.01 32.45 -33.44
CA ALA A 571 -9.23 32.88 -32.29
C ALA A 571 -9.64 34.33 -31.91
N GLY A 572 -10.62 34.47 -31.01
CA GLY A 572 -10.75 35.71 -30.25
C GLY A 572 -9.44 36.05 -29.51
N PRO A 573 -9.10 37.34 -29.31
CA PRO A 573 -7.76 37.80 -28.96
C PRO A 573 -7.35 37.31 -27.57
N GLY A 574 -6.27 36.53 -27.51
CA GLY A 574 -5.71 35.97 -26.28
C GLY A 574 -5.33 34.51 -26.49
N ILE A 575 -4.20 34.27 -27.13
CA ILE A 575 -3.63 32.93 -27.23
C ILE A 575 -2.87 32.71 -25.93
N GLY A 576 -3.37 31.84 -25.05
CA GLY A 576 -2.60 31.44 -23.88
C GLY A 576 -1.31 30.76 -24.32
N ALA A 577 -0.21 31.00 -23.60
CA ALA A 577 1.10 30.51 -24.02
C ALA A 577 1.37 29.05 -23.60
N MET A 578 0.52 28.44 -22.78
CA MET A 578 0.80 27.15 -22.16
C MET A 578 0.52 25.97 -23.11
N GLY A 579 1.48 25.06 -23.22
CA GLY A 579 1.30 23.73 -23.81
C GLY A 579 1.24 22.65 -22.73
N GLY A 580 0.76 21.46 -23.08
CA GLY A 580 0.71 20.35 -22.14
C GLY A 580 0.25 19.05 -22.76
N VAL A 581 0.15 18.03 -21.92
CA VAL A 581 -0.31 16.69 -22.30
C VAL A 581 -1.20 16.13 -21.20
N THR A 582 -2.19 15.33 -21.57
CA THR A 582 -2.97 14.55 -20.62
C THR A 582 -3.21 13.14 -21.14
N ALA A 583 -3.39 12.20 -20.21
CA ALA A 583 -3.80 10.84 -20.47
C ALA A 583 -4.83 10.40 -19.41
N TRP A 584 -5.73 9.50 -19.80
CA TRP A 584 -6.73 8.92 -18.90
C TRP A 584 -6.84 7.40 -19.09
N GLY A 585 -7.07 6.69 -18.00
CA GLY A 585 -7.19 5.22 -17.96
C GLY A 585 -5.85 4.51 -17.90
N ALA A 586 -4.95 4.76 -18.86
CA ALA A 586 -3.59 4.24 -18.84
C ALA A 586 -2.62 5.24 -19.49
N GLY A 587 -1.32 4.95 -19.34
CA GLY A 587 -0.27 5.85 -19.76
C GLY A 587 -0.12 6.00 -21.27
N ILE A 588 0.63 7.03 -21.65
CA ILE A 588 1.08 7.24 -23.03
C ILE A 588 2.58 7.49 -23.04
N LYS A 589 3.18 7.20 -24.17
CA LYS A 589 4.61 7.40 -24.41
C LYS A 589 4.79 8.30 -25.62
N ILE A 590 5.62 9.32 -25.50
CA ILE A 590 5.87 10.31 -26.55
C ILE A 590 7.37 10.38 -26.81
N ARG A 591 7.76 10.23 -28.07
CA ARG A 591 9.14 10.43 -28.56
C ARG A 591 9.16 11.55 -29.58
N ASP A 592 10.34 12.10 -29.81
CA ASP A 592 10.58 13.14 -30.81
C ASP A 592 9.63 14.34 -30.64
N LEU A 593 9.28 14.69 -29.40
CA LEU A 593 8.44 15.85 -29.12
C LEU A 593 9.23 17.12 -29.43
N GLU A 594 8.82 17.81 -30.47
CA GLU A 594 9.43 19.04 -30.95
C GLU A 594 8.34 20.11 -31.14
N TRP A 595 8.64 21.33 -30.70
CA TRP A 595 7.84 22.51 -30.97
C TRP A 595 8.63 23.48 -31.85
N GLN A 596 7.99 24.04 -32.87
CA GLN A 596 8.58 25.02 -33.79
C GLN A 596 7.69 26.26 -33.87
N GLY A 597 8.17 27.39 -33.35
CA GLY A 597 7.49 28.70 -33.48
C GLY A 597 7.46 29.24 -34.91
N LEU A 598 6.48 30.09 -35.21
CA LEU A 598 6.30 30.71 -36.54
C LEU A 598 7.14 32.00 -36.75
N GLU A 599 7.46 32.76 -35.69
CA GLU A 599 8.24 34.01 -35.78
C GLU A 599 9.69 33.89 -35.26
N ASP A 600 9.95 32.96 -34.34
CA ASP A 600 11.29 32.61 -33.87
C ASP A 600 11.79 31.40 -34.67
N GLY A 601 12.80 31.59 -35.52
CA GLY A 601 13.37 30.53 -36.37
C GLY A 601 13.59 29.23 -35.60
N ALA A 602 13.33 28.09 -36.25
CA ALA A 602 13.17 26.77 -35.64
C ALA A 602 14.02 26.51 -34.37
N VAL A 603 13.43 26.76 -33.20
CA VAL A 603 14.01 26.35 -31.92
C VAL A 603 13.45 24.96 -31.60
N ALA A 604 14.21 23.91 -31.87
CA ALA A 604 13.86 22.56 -31.42
C ALA A 604 13.96 22.53 -29.88
N VAL A 605 12.87 22.83 -29.20
CA VAL A 605 12.79 22.67 -27.74
C VAL A 605 12.46 21.20 -27.49
N ARG A 606 13.46 20.43 -27.04
CA ARG A 606 13.25 19.07 -26.52
C ARG A 606 13.09 19.15 -25.01
N PRO A 607 12.12 18.43 -24.42
CA PRO A 607 12.04 18.34 -22.97
C PRO A 607 13.34 17.74 -22.42
N ARG A 608 13.91 18.39 -21.40
CA ARG A 608 15.15 17.93 -20.76
C ARG A 608 14.83 16.73 -19.86
N LEU A 609 15.16 15.53 -20.31
CA LEU A 609 15.03 14.30 -19.52
C LEU A 609 16.34 13.87 -18.85
N ILE A 610 17.44 14.55 -19.18
CA ILE A 610 18.76 14.28 -18.62
C ILE A 610 18.97 15.15 -17.39
N ASP A 611 19.35 14.50 -16.29
CA ASP A 611 19.73 15.18 -15.04
C ASP A 611 20.94 16.12 -15.30
N GLU A 612 20.89 17.36 -14.79
CA GLU A 612 21.78 18.46 -15.19
C GLU A 612 23.28 18.23 -14.86
N GLY A 613 23.62 17.11 -14.23
CA GLY A 613 25.00 16.71 -13.91
C GLY A 613 25.49 15.41 -14.55
N ARG A 614 24.71 14.74 -15.40
CA ARG A 614 25.08 13.41 -15.97
C ARG A 614 25.11 13.43 -17.49
N THR A 615 26.03 12.67 -18.09
CA THR A 615 25.95 12.41 -19.53
C THR A 615 24.81 11.44 -19.83
N ARG A 616 24.39 11.39 -21.09
CA ARG A 616 23.38 10.44 -21.56
C ARG A 616 23.81 8.99 -21.32
N GLU A 617 25.10 8.71 -21.47
CA GLU A 617 25.68 7.38 -21.25
C GLU A 617 25.60 7.00 -19.76
N ASP A 618 26.00 7.92 -18.87
CA ASP A 618 25.96 7.69 -17.42
C ASP A 618 24.53 7.45 -16.93
N GLN A 619 23.54 8.19 -17.45
CA GLN A 619 22.14 8.00 -17.08
C GLN A 619 21.59 6.67 -17.60
N ALA A 620 21.91 6.28 -18.84
CA ALA A 620 21.52 5.00 -19.39
C ALA A 620 22.13 3.84 -18.59
N GLN A 621 23.41 3.96 -18.20
CA GLN A 621 24.09 2.98 -17.37
C GLN A 621 23.49 2.91 -15.97
N HIS A 622 23.17 4.05 -15.36
CA HIS A 622 22.50 4.10 -14.06
C HIS A 622 21.14 3.38 -14.10
N MET A 623 20.28 3.69 -15.08
CA MET A 623 19.00 2.99 -15.27
C MET A 623 19.19 1.49 -15.46
N ALA A 624 20.23 1.08 -16.19
CA ALA A 624 20.56 -0.33 -16.41
C ALA A 624 21.00 -1.04 -15.11
N LEU A 625 21.76 -0.36 -14.24
CA LEU A 625 22.12 -0.87 -12.92
C LEU A 625 20.89 -1.03 -12.01
N VAL A 626 19.93 -0.10 -12.08
CA VAL A 626 18.64 -0.23 -11.37
C VAL A 626 17.90 -1.48 -11.84
N GLU A 627 17.87 -1.77 -13.14
CA GLU A 627 17.27 -3.01 -13.67
C GLU A 627 18.03 -4.27 -13.20
N VAL A 628 19.36 -4.22 -13.05
CA VAL A 628 20.13 -5.32 -12.44
C VAL A 628 19.69 -5.54 -11.00
N ALA A 629 19.58 -4.48 -10.19
CA ALA A 629 19.12 -4.58 -8.81
C ALA A 629 17.70 -5.19 -8.71
N ARG A 630 16.78 -4.78 -9.60
CA ARG A 630 15.42 -5.35 -9.69
C ARG A 630 15.43 -6.83 -10.07
N LEU A 631 16.32 -7.24 -10.97
CA LEU A 631 16.51 -8.64 -11.33
C LEU A 631 16.98 -9.45 -10.11
N LEU A 632 17.92 -8.93 -9.33
CA LEU A 632 18.43 -9.61 -8.12
C LEU A 632 17.34 -9.78 -7.05
N PHE A 633 16.53 -8.74 -6.82
CA PHE A 633 15.34 -8.81 -5.96
C PHE A 633 14.34 -9.88 -6.40
N ASN A 634 14.29 -10.23 -7.69
CA ASN A 634 13.36 -11.21 -8.24
C ASN A 634 13.87 -12.66 -8.19
N THR A 635 15.08 -12.89 -7.68
CA THR A 635 15.63 -14.24 -7.59
C THR A 635 14.98 -15.05 -6.47
N ASN A 636 14.95 -16.38 -6.64
CA ASN A 636 14.53 -17.26 -5.54
C ASN A 636 15.45 -17.11 -4.32
N GLU A 637 16.74 -16.87 -4.52
CA GLU A 637 17.71 -16.71 -3.43
C GLU A 637 17.45 -15.46 -2.58
N PHE A 638 16.84 -14.42 -3.15
CA PHE A 638 16.41 -13.25 -2.37
C PHE A 638 15.19 -13.54 -1.47
N VAL A 639 14.24 -14.34 -1.98
CA VAL A 639 12.95 -14.58 -1.32
C VAL A 639 12.96 -15.83 -0.43
N TYR A 640 13.87 -16.78 -0.69
CA TYR A 640 13.99 -18.03 0.04
C TYR A 640 15.32 -18.07 0.78
N VAL A 641 15.24 -18.26 2.08
CA VAL A 641 16.41 -18.39 2.97
C VAL A 641 16.58 -19.84 3.37
N ASP A 642 17.82 -20.31 3.48
CA ASP A 642 18.10 -21.62 4.06
C ASP A 642 17.79 -21.64 5.55
#